data_AF-A0A8T4D1V2-F1
#
_entry.id   AF-A0A8T4D1V2-F1
#
_cell.length_a   1.000
_cell.length_b   1.000
_cell.length_c   1.000
_cell.angle_alpha   90.00
_cell.angle_beta   90.00
_cell.angle_gamma   90.00
#
_symmetry.space_group_name_H-M   'P 1'
#
loop_
_entity.id
_entity.type
_entity.pdbx_description
1 polymer ?
#
loop_
_entity_poly.entity_id
_entity_poly.type
_entity_poly.pdbx_seq_one_letter_code
_entity_poly.pdbx_strand_id
1 'polypeptide(L)'
;MSVSVTLMVTIDKVYHRYSGNVVVLGEEIIKTVLKNAGLTEKEAEIYIFLAKHNPLKSTEIAKLIKKDKAQIFRILKGLQAKGFVETTLEFPTRYMVVPFETILESVVKAKKEEVAFIEEAKKDLLAHLRKKSQAETSLEKFVLIKGRKRIYSKIFKIIQDTKYQLSIATTVPSLMRADRYGVFDAALNHPLRAQIHYRFLTELSKQNLNALKAFLKRMPKTSFNFKARNPDLSVRLFPIMITRDNEEILFFTATPKADKLEKDDLCLSTNCKALVQAFTAVFDDLWRNSTDIHEKILEIKTGKQSPKTFVFSDGEAAKKKYAETMQCAEEEIVLMTSSKGLIGYWKTMSIIKELTEKGVSVKIMAPIVGENLEAAEQLSKTCAVKHVPINYPEATIVDGKHFFQFKTPPADKEKHVLPPRFENIFYTDDFGYVEKMKNMLDDLWKNARAPSPVTVESILRKSRALSLPNDRRYPSYFEKLSGISFEERKQSEITTEKEILDKIIDTKKFLGENQPKDLMRLYGSMANAVIHPPDNFNLPDMVISVFHIEKHSALGEEDAMLIYLWLETPKGPAFVPVAYVGDNPKAQDIWKGWLAGTPAGQNVQLVKKDKLQIRIHGNTLFAGWTVPIPLLHSSLNLPPACLLIEGYGDVKTDTYNMFSPSGYRTEIERSGFEAFVTFFHPSSKYSGPGTDGFFARDYVATTYLPSTV
;
A
#
# COMPACT_ATOMS: atom_id res chain seq x y z
N MET A 1 -4.78 -52.09 3.53
CA MET A 1 -5.78 -50.99 3.45
C MET A 1 -6.94 -51.19 2.48
N SER A 2 -6.82 -51.90 1.34
CA SER A 2 -7.97 -52.09 0.41
C SER A 2 -9.14 -52.92 0.96
N VAL A 3 -8.89 -53.84 1.89
CA VAL A 3 -9.94 -54.66 2.52
C VAL A 3 -10.86 -53.83 3.44
N SER A 4 -10.32 -52.74 4.02
CA SER A 4 -11.08 -51.83 4.90
C SER A 4 -12.06 -50.95 4.14
N VAL A 5 -11.84 -50.70 2.85
CA VAL A 5 -12.68 -49.82 2.02
C VAL A 5 -13.95 -50.54 1.56
N THR A 6 -13.90 -51.84 1.29
CA THR A 6 -15.10 -52.62 0.94
C THR A 6 -16.01 -52.82 2.16
N LEU A 7 -15.43 -53.01 3.35
CA LEU A 7 -16.18 -53.08 4.60
C LEU A 7 -16.78 -51.70 4.98
N MET A 8 -16.01 -50.62 4.85
CA MET A 8 -16.51 -49.24 5.05
C MET A 8 -17.60 -48.87 4.04
N VAL A 9 -17.50 -49.23 2.76
CA VAL A 9 -18.55 -48.94 1.75
C VAL A 9 -19.85 -49.71 2.05
N THR A 10 -19.73 -50.89 2.66
CA THR A 10 -20.89 -51.67 3.12
C THR A 10 -21.49 -51.04 4.38
N ILE A 11 -20.66 -50.53 5.30
CA ILE A 11 -21.09 -49.83 6.52
C ILE A 11 -21.60 -48.40 6.24
N ASP A 12 -21.09 -47.69 5.23
CA ASP A 12 -21.54 -46.35 4.82
C ASP A 12 -22.88 -46.40 4.08
N LYS A 13 -23.13 -47.44 3.27
CA LYS A 13 -24.46 -47.70 2.70
C LYS A 13 -25.49 -48.02 3.77
N VAL A 14 -25.03 -48.56 4.91
CA VAL A 14 -25.84 -48.68 6.12
C VAL A 14 -26.00 -47.27 6.71
N TYR A 15 -24.94 -46.61 7.20
CA TYR A 15 -25.01 -45.33 7.93
C TYR A 15 -25.68 -44.14 7.20
N HIS A 16 -25.58 -44.02 5.87
CA HIS A 16 -26.24 -42.93 5.13
C HIS A 16 -27.78 -43.03 5.07
N ARG A 17 -28.39 -44.08 5.64
CA ARG A 17 -29.84 -44.25 5.78
C ARG A 17 -30.36 -43.96 7.21
N TYR A 18 -29.55 -43.37 8.10
CA TYR A 18 -29.84 -43.25 9.55
C TYR A 18 -30.15 -41.84 10.05
N SER A 19 -30.63 -40.95 9.18
CA SER A 19 -31.15 -39.63 9.60
C SER A 19 -32.68 -39.69 9.71
N GLY A 20 -33.18 -40.12 10.86
CA GLY A 20 -34.60 -40.00 11.21
C GLY A 20 -35.48 -41.19 10.80
N ASN A 21 -35.42 -42.28 11.57
CA ASN A 21 -36.54 -43.14 11.97
C ASN A 21 -35.97 -44.43 12.58
N VAL A 22 -36.60 -44.92 13.65
CA VAL A 22 -36.28 -46.19 14.31
C VAL A 22 -36.30 -47.31 13.26
N VAL A 23 -35.17 -47.97 13.02
CA VAL A 23 -35.04 -48.99 11.98
C VAL A 23 -35.48 -50.35 12.53
N VAL A 24 -36.51 -50.90 11.90
CA VAL A 24 -36.71 -52.35 11.80
C VAL A 24 -35.56 -52.90 10.94
N LEU A 25 -34.59 -53.57 11.56
CA LEU A 25 -33.50 -54.28 10.86
C LEU A 25 -34.11 -55.38 9.97
N GLY A 26 -34.20 -55.13 8.66
CA GLY A 26 -34.84 -56.04 7.71
C GLY A 26 -33.93 -57.17 7.22
N GLU A 27 -34.54 -58.30 6.82
CA GLU A 27 -33.88 -59.53 6.32
C GLU A 27 -32.92 -59.30 5.14
N GLU A 28 -33.14 -58.25 4.33
CA GLU A 28 -32.30 -57.91 3.17
C GLU A 28 -30.85 -57.54 3.55
N ILE A 29 -30.65 -56.93 4.72
CA ILE A 29 -29.30 -56.60 5.22
C ILE A 29 -28.59 -57.89 5.64
N ILE A 30 -29.30 -58.78 6.33
CA ILE A 30 -28.77 -60.08 6.77
C ILE A 30 -28.36 -60.92 5.55
N LYS A 31 -29.20 -60.99 4.51
CA LYS A 31 -28.85 -61.67 3.24
C LYS A 31 -27.57 -61.11 2.62
N THR A 32 -27.42 -59.79 2.58
CA THR A 32 -26.24 -59.14 2.00
C THR A 32 -24.96 -59.51 2.76
N VAL A 33 -25.03 -59.53 4.09
CA VAL A 33 -23.88 -59.89 4.94
C VAL A 33 -23.52 -61.36 4.78
N LEU A 34 -24.50 -62.27 4.77
CA LEU A 34 -24.29 -63.69 4.54
C LEU A 34 -23.66 -63.98 3.17
N LYS A 35 -24.04 -63.25 2.13
CA LYS A 35 -23.41 -63.35 0.81
C LYS A 35 -21.96 -62.91 0.83
N ASN A 36 -21.65 -61.82 1.53
CA ASN A 36 -20.27 -61.36 1.71
C ASN A 36 -19.43 -62.34 2.55
N ALA A 37 -20.08 -63.15 3.39
CA ALA A 37 -19.46 -64.25 4.13
C ALA A 37 -19.27 -65.54 3.29
N GLY A 38 -19.66 -65.54 2.01
CA GLY A 38 -19.43 -66.66 1.08
C GLY A 38 -20.66 -67.53 0.77
N LEU A 39 -21.86 -67.11 1.18
CA LEU A 39 -23.10 -67.79 0.79
C LEU A 39 -23.64 -67.31 -0.57
N THR A 40 -24.26 -68.23 -1.31
CA THR A 40 -25.09 -67.91 -2.48
C THR A 40 -26.45 -67.37 -2.05
N GLU A 41 -27.20 -66.75 -2.98
CA GLU A 41 -28.54 -66.24 -2.72
C GLU A 41 -29.45 -67.29 -2.06
N LYS A 42 -29.47 -68.50 -2.63
CA LYS A 42 -30.30 -69.61 -2.18
C LYS A 42 -29.85 -70.19 -0.83
N GLU A 43 -28.55 -70.16 -0.55
CA GLU A 43 -27.99 -70.54 0.75
C GLU A 43 -28.38 -69.54 1.84
N ALA A 44 -28.31 -68.24 1.56
CA ALA A 44 -28.70 -67.19 2.49
C ALA A 44 -30.21 -67.25 2.82
N GLU A 45 -31.07 -67.50 1.83
CA GLU A 45 -32.50 -67.73 2.05
C GLU A 45 -32.76 -68.90 3.01
N ILE A 46 -32.09 -70.03 2.79
CA ILE A 46 -32.28 -71.24 3.61
C ILE A 46 -31.69 -71.06 5.01
N TYR A 47 -30.57 -70.35 5.15
CA TYR A 47 -30.00 -69.99 6.44
C TYR A 47 -30.96 -69.11 7.26
N ILE A 48 -31.51 -68.04 6.67
CA ILE A 48 -32.47 -67.16 7.35
C ILE A 48 -33.76 -67.92 7.71
N PHE A 49 -34.21 -68.80 6.81
CA PHE A 49 -35.34 -69.67 7.09
C PHE A 49 -35.07 -70.56 8.30
N LEU A 50 -33.92 -71.24 8.37
CA LEU A 50 -33.55 -72.09 9.49
C LEU A 50 -33.31 -71.30 10.78
N ALA A 51 -32.79 -70.08 10.71
CA ALA A 51 -32.58 -69.23 11.89
C ALA A 51 -33.88 -68.86 12.61
N LYS A 52 -35.02 -68.96 11.93
CA LYS A 52 -36.36 -68.68 12.48
C LYS A 52 -37.08 -69.94 12.98
N HIS A 53 -36.49 -71.12 12.82
CA HIS A 53 -37.13 -72.39 13.14
C HIS A 53 -36.24 -73.22 14.08
N ASN A 54 -36.87 -74.07 14.89
CA ASN A 54 -36.15 -75.08 15.67
C ASN A 54 -35.51 -76.11 14.73
N PRO A 55 -34.50 -76.90 15.16
CA PRO A 55 -33.79 -77.84 14.28
C PRO A 55 -34.71 -78.75 13.44
N LEU A 56 -34.59 -78.65 12.11
CA LEU A 56 -35.48 -79.33 11.16
C LEU A 56 -34.74 -80.42 10.38
N LYS A 57 -35.49 -81.46 9.99
CA LYS A 57 -35.01 -82.47 9.03
C LYS A 57 -35.03 -81.91 7.61
N SER A 58 -34.12 -82.39 6.75
CA SER A 58 -34.09 -81.99 5.32
C SER A 58 -35.44 -82.15 4.61
N THR A 59 -36.21 -83.20 4.95
CA THR A 59 -37.56 -83.45 4.43
C THR A 59 -38.60 -82.43 4.92
N GLU A 60 -38.46 -81.95 6.16
CA GLU A 60 -39.36 -80.95 6.75
C GLU A 60 -39.11 -79.58 6.11
N ILE A 61 -37.82 -79.23 5.92
CA ILE A 61 -37.40 -77.99 5.24
C ILE A 61 -37.91 -77.96 3.79
N ALA A 62 -37.78 -79.06 3.05
CA ALA A 62 -38.26 -79.16 1.68
C ALA A 62 -39.78 -78.98 1.56
N LYS A 63 -40.56 -79.55 2.50
CA LYS A 63 -42.01 -79.38 2.55
C LYS A 63 -42.41 -77.95 2.88
N LEU A 64 -41.78 -77.33 3.87
CA LEU A 64 -42.12 -75.97 4.32
C LEU A 64 -41.75 -74.91 3.28
N ILE A 65 -40.63 -75.06 2.59
CA ILE A 65 -40.17 -74.13 1.53
C ILE A 65 -40.83 -74.46 0.16
N LYS A 66 -41.58 -75.56 0.05
CA LYS A 66 -42.17 -76.07 -1.20
C LYS A 66 -41.15 -76.20 -2.34
N LYS A 67 -39.95 -76.68 -2.04
CA LYS A 67 -38.85 -76.91 -3.00
C LYS A 67 -38.48 -78.39 -3.06
N ASP A 68 -37.81 -78.78 -4.14
CA ASP A 68 -37.36 -80.16 -4.34
C ASP A 68 -36.44 -80.65 -3.20
N LYS A 69 -36.65 -81.89 -2.75
CA LYS A 69 -35.92 -82.50 -1.63
C LYS A 69 -34.43 -82.64 -1.93
N ALA A 70 -34.06 -83.01 -3.15
CA ALA A 70 -32.66 -83.17 -3.53
C ALA A 70 -31.94 -81.81 -3.60
N GLN A 71 -32.63 -80.77 -4.06
CA GLN A 71 -32.12 -79.40 -4.05
C GLN A 71 -31.85 -78.88 -2.64
N ILE A 72 -32.79 -79.04 -1.70
CA ILE A 72 -32.62 -78.61 -0.31
C ILE A 72 -31.46 -79.38 0.35
N PHE A 73 -31.35 -80.68 0.13
CA PHE A 73 -30.24 -81.47 0.69
C PHE A 73 -28.88 -80.99 0.19
N ARG A 74 -28.75 -80.68 -1.10
CA ARG A 74 -27.52 -80.11 -1.68
C ARG A 74 -27.16 -78.77 -1.04
N ILE A 75 -28.14 -77.88 -0.84
CA ILE A 75 -27.89 -76.56 -0.23
C ILE A 75 -27.49 -76.70 1.25
N LEU A 76 -28.14 -77.60 2.01
CA LEU A 76 -27.80 -77.86 3.40
C LEU A 76 -26.39 -78.45 3.56
N LYS A 77 -25.96 -79.33 2.63
CA LYS A 77 -24.57 -79.82 2.59
C LYS A 77 -23.57 -78.72 2.27
N GLY A 78 -23.90 -77.79 1.37
CA GLY A 78 -23.09 -76.61 1.09
C GLY A 78 -22.96 -75.69 2.31
N LEU A 79 -24.06 -75.40 3.00
CA LEU A 79 -24.08 -74.63 4.24
C LEU A 79 -23.25 -75.30 5.35
N GLN A 80 -23.35 -76.63 5.49
CA GLN A 80 -22.56 -77.41 6.44
C GLN A 80 -21.06 -77.33 6.14
N ALA A 81 -20.66 -77.53 4.87
CA ALA A 81 -19.25 -77.48 4.47
C ALA A 81 -18.62 -76.09 4.69
N LYS A 82 -19.43 -75.02 4.60
CA LYS A 82 -19.02 -73.65 4.87
C LYS A 82 -19.09 -73.26 6.36
N GLY A 83 -19.60 -74.14 7.23
CA GLY A 83 -19.71 -73.89 8.67
C GLY A 83 -20.88 -72.98 9.08
N PHE A 84 -21.92 -72.84 8.26
CA PHE A 84 -23.10 -72.01 8.56
C PHE A 84 -24.24 -72.79 9.20
N VAL A 85 -24.20 -74.12 9.12
CA VAL A 85 -25.22 -75.03 9.66
C VAL A 85 -24.54 -76.24 10.27
N GLU A 86 -24.99 -76.64 11.46
CA GLU A 86 -24.57 -77.84 12.16
C GLU A 86 -25.62 -78.94 12.04
N THR A 87 -25.17 -80.18 12.19
CA THR A 87 -26.03 -81.37 12.13
C THR A 87 -26.01 -82.11 13.45
N THR A 88 -27.17 -82.58 13.88
CA THR A 88 -27.30 -83.50 15.02
C THR A 88 -26.89 -84.92 14.64
N LEU A 89 -26.49 -85.72 15.63
CA LEU A 89 -26.08 -87.12 15.45
C LEU A 89 -27.27 -88.10 15.35
N GLU A 90 -28.51 -87.63 15.49
CA GLU A 90 -29.72 -88.47 15.42
C GLU A 90 -30.14 -88.81 13.98
N PHE A 91 -30.91 -89.90 13.84
CA PHE A 91 -31.50 -90.32 12.57
C PHE A 91 -33.04 -90.19 12.62
N PRO A 92 -33.68 -89.47 11.68
CA PRO A 92 -33.08 -88.69 10.59
C PRO A 92 -32.41 -87.39 11.07
N THR A 93 -31.26 -87.05 10.46
CA THR A 93 -30.44 -85.87 10.80
C THR A 93 -31.23 -84.56 10.77
N ARG A 94 -31.12 -83.77 11.84
CA ARG A 94 -31.61 -82.38 11.90
C ARG A 94 -30.48 -81.39 11.66
N TYR A 95 -30.84 -80.28 11.03
CA TYR A 95 -29.98 -79.15 10.72
C TYR A 95 -30.34 -77.97 11.62
N MET A 96 -29.34 -77.33 12.23
CA MET A 96 -29.47 -76.11 13.01
C MET A 96 -28.49 -75.06 12.51
N VAL A 97 -28.85 -73.78 12.54
CA VAL A 97 -27.92 -72.72 12.14
C VAL A 97 -26.83 -72.52 13.18
N VAL A 98 -25.62 -72.20 12.73
CA VAL A 98 -24.63 -71.55 13.60
C VAL A 98 -25.12 -70.12 13.88
N PRO A 99 -25.08 -69.61 15.12
CA PRO A 99 -25.54 -68.25 15.43
C PRO A 99 -24.86 -67.19 14.57
N PHE A 100 -25.63 -66.16 14.19
CA PHE A 100 -25.14 -65.13 13.25
C PHE A 100 -23.97 -64.34 13.83
N GLU A 101 -23.95 -64.15 15.15
CA GLU A 101 -22.87 -63.52 15.92
C GLU A 101 -21.54 -64.26 15.71
N THR A 102 -21.54 -65.59 15.87
CA THR A 102 -20.36 -66.43 15.67
C THR A 102 -19.84 -66.35 14.24
N ILE A 103 -20.75 -66.27 13.27
CA ILE A 103 -20.39 -66.13 11.85
C ILE A 103 -19.73 -64.77 11.60
N LEU A 104 -20.28 -63.68 12.16
CA LEU A 104 -19.70 -62.34 12.06
C LEU A 104 -18.30 -62.29 12.68
N GLU A 105 -18.11 -62.87 13.87
CA GLU A 105 -16.81 -62.91 14.54
C GLU A 105 -15.77 -63.66 13.71
N SER A 106 -16.14 -64.81 13.15
CA SER A 106 -15.28 -65.61 12.26
C SER A 106 -14.87 -64.84 11.01
N VAL A 107 -15.82 -64.16 10.36
CA VAL A 107 -15.55 -63.32 9.18
C VAL A 107 -14.60 -62.17 9.51
N VAL A 108 -14.81 -61.48 10.64
CA VAL A 108 -13.93 -60.41 11.09
C VAL A 108 -12.53 -60.93 11.38
N LYS A 109 -12.41 -62.08 12.04
CA LYS A 109 -11.12 -62.73 12.35
C LYS A 109 -10.36 -63.11 11.07
N ALA A 110 -11.01 -63.80 10.14
CA ALA A 110 -10.41 -64.20 8.86
C ALA A 110 -9.90 -62.98 8.07
N LYS A 111 -10.65 -61.87 8.08
CA LYS A 111 -10.22 -60.63 7.42
C LYS A 111 -9.04 -59.95 8.10
N LYS A 112 -8.93 -60.03 9.44
CA LYS A 112 -7.75 -59.54 10.16
C LYS A 112 -6.50 -60.36 9.83
N GLU A 113 -6.62 -61.68 9.75
CA GLU A 113 -5.53 -62.59 9.40
C GLU A 113 -5.05 -62.37 7.95
N GLU A 114 -5.99 -62.21 6.99
CA GLU A 114 -5.67 -61.86 5.60
C GLU A 114 -4.87 -60.55 5.52
N VAL A 115 -5.26 -59.54 6.30
CA VAL A 115 -4.52 -58.26 6.38
C VAL A 115 -3.13 -58.46 6.97
N ALA A 116 -2.98 -59.25 8.03
CA ALA A 116 -1.69 -59.54 8.64
C ALA A 116 -0.74 -60.25 7.68
N PHE A 117 -1.23 -61.26 6.95
CA PHE A 117 -0.45 -61.95 5.92
C PHE A 117 0.02 -61.00 4.81
N ILE A 118 -0.86 -60.13 4.31
CA ILE A 118 -0.50 -59.14 3.29
C ILE A 118 0.58 -58.17 3.79
N GLU A 119 0.51 -57.74 5.06
CA GLU A 119 1.53 -56.85 5.64
C GLU A 119 2.91 -57.55 5.79
N GLU A 120 2.95 -58.83 6.18
CA GLU A 120 4.21 -59.59 6.25
C GLU A 120 4.80 -59.83 4.84
N ALA A 121 3.97 -60.28 3.88
CA ALA A 121 4.41 -60.47 2.50
C ALA A 121 4.93 -59.16 1.87
N LYS A 122 4.29 -58.02 2.18
CA LYS A 122 4.76 -56.69 1.76
C LYS A 122 6.14 -56.38 2.33
N LYS A 123 6.39 -56.68 3.60
CA LYS A 123 7.68 -56.43 4.26
C LYS A 123 8.80 -57.24 3.58
N ASP A 124 8.55 -58.51 3.30
CA ASP A 124 9.51 -59.39 2.63
C ASP A 124 9.80 -58.95 1.18
N LEU A 125 8.75 -58.63 0.40
CA LEU A 125 8.88 -58.14 -0.97
C LEU A 125 9.66 -56.82 -1.03
N LEU A 126 9.38 -55.88 -0.12
CA LEU A 126 10.10 -54.59 -0.06
C LEU A 126 11.57 -54.77 0.37
N ALA A 127 11.87 -55.69 1.27
CA ALA A 127 13.24 -56.02 1.65
C ALA A 127 14.01 -56.61 0.45
N HIS A 128 13.36 -57.43 -0.36
CA HIS A 128 13.95 -58.03 -1.56
C HIS A 128 14.20 -56.99 -2.67
N LEU A 129 13.25 -56.07 -2.90
CA LEU A 129 13.39 -55.01 -3.91
C LEU A 129 14.43 -53.97 -3.53
N ARG A 130 14.54 -53.59 -2.25
CA ARG A 130 15.57 -52.65 -1.76
C ARG A 130 17.00 -53.14 -1.98
N LYS A 131 17.25 -54.45 -1.92
CA LYS A 131 18.56 -55.05 -2.27
C LYS A 131 18.92 -54.91 -3.75
N LYS A 132 17.94 -54.70 -4.64
CA LYS A 132 18.13 -54.63 -6.10
C LYS A 132 18.21 -53.19 -6.63
N SER A 133 17.74 -52.21 -5.85
CA SER A 133 17.66 -50.80 -6.24
C SER A 133 18.68 -49.95 -5.49
N GLN A 134 19.98 -50.19 -5.73
CA GLN A 134 21.05 -49.34 -5.22
C GLN A 134 21.63 -48.50 -6.36
N ALA A 135 20.81 -47.59 -6.90
CA ALA A 135 21.16 -46.39 -7.66
C ALA A 135 19.86 -45.74 -8.18
N GLU A 136 19.07 -45.11 -7.30
CA GLU A 136 18.10 -44.12 -7.78
C GLU A 136 18.78 -42.75 -7.70
N THR A 137 19.42 -42.36 -8.81
CA THR A 137 19.59 -40.94 -9.13
C THR A 137 18.20 -40.32 -9.08
N SER A 138 18.02 -39.24 -8.31
CA SER A 138 16.72 -38.57 -8.15
C SER A 138 16.34 -37.90 -9.48
N LEU A 139 15.79 -38.67 -10.41
CA LEU A 139 15.19 -38.12 -11.61
C LEU A 139 14.06 -37.19 -11.18
N GLU A 140 14.02 -36.00 -11.79
CA GLU A 140 12.90 -35.10 -11.64
C GLU A 140 11.67 -35.76 -12.28
N LYS A 141 10.60 -35.93 -11.49
CA LYS A 141 9.39 -36.65 -11.84
C LYS A 141 8.22 -35.68 -11.90
N PHE A 142 7.36 -35.89 -12.88
CA PHE A 142 6.06 -35.24 -13.01
C PHE A 142 5.00 -36.33 -13.01
N VAL A 143 4.23 -36.43 -11.93
CA VAL A 143 3.25 -37.51 -11.75
C VAL A 143 1.86 -36.92 -11.65
N LEU A 144 1.04 -37.21 -12.65
CA LEU A 144 -0.37 -36.85 -12.65
C LEU A 144 -1.17 -37.90 -11.88
N ILE A 145 -1.80 -37.49 -10.79
CA ILE A 145 -2.59 -38.35 -9.90
C ILE A 145 -4.07 -38.05 -10.11
N LYS A 146 -4.81 -39.06 -10.57
CA LYS A 146 -6.25 -39.02 -10.79
C LYS A 146 -7.00 -39.78 -9.70
N GLY A 147 -8.04 -39.15 -9.17
CA GLY A 147 -9.00 -39.75 -8.23
C GLY A 147 -8.62 -39.56 -6.75
N ARG A 148 -9.65 -39.25 -5.95
CA ARG A 148 -9.53 -38.87 -4.54
C ARG A 148 -8.71 -39.85 -3.71
N LYS A 149 -9.00 -41.14 -3.76
CA LYS A 149 -8.31 -42.17 -2.97
C LYS A 149 -6.80 -42.15 -3.20
N ARG A 150 -6.36 -42.06 -4.47
CA ARG A 150 -4.94 -42.01 -4.82
C ARG A 150 -4.28 -40.71 -4.37
N ILE A 151 -4.98 -39.58 -4.51
CA ILE A 151 -4.51 -38.27 -4.06
C ILE A 151 -4.29 -38.28 -2.54
N TYR A 152 -5.29 -38.68 -1.76
CA TYR A 152 -5.13 -38.73 -0.30
C TYR A 152 -4.07 -39.74 0.13
N SER A 153 -3.96 -40.91 -0.52
CA SER A 153 -2.83 -41.83 -0.28
C SER A 153 -1.47 -41.19 -0.54
N LYS A 154 -1.33 -40.34 -1.58
CA LYS A 154 -0.10 -39.58 -1.81
C LYS A 154 0.14 -38.52 -0.74
N ILE A 155 -0.91 -37.82 -0.29
CA ILE A 155 -0.80 -36.84 0.82
C ILE A 155 -0.35 -37.54 2.10
N PHE A 156 -0.91 -38.70 2.44
CA PHE A 156 -0.47 -39.51 3.57
C PHE A 156 1.02 -39.83 3.51
N LYS A 157 1.49 -40.28 2.35
CA LYS A 157 2.91 -40.55 2.13
C LYS A 157 3.76 -39.29 2.31
N ILE A 158 3.33 -38.15 1.74
CA ILE A 158 4.01 -36.86 1.91
C ILE A 158 4.15 -36.50 3.39
N ILE A 159 3.08 -36.66 4.18
CA ILE A 159 3.11 -36.36 5.62
C ILE A 159 4.07 -37.30 6.36
N GLN A 160 4.03 -38.60 6.06
CA GLN A 160 4.92 -39.60 6.67
C GLN A 160 6.39 -39.40 6.33
N ASP A 161 6.68 -38.89 5.14
CA ASP A 161 8.04 -38.65 4.66
C ASP A 161 8.58 -37.26 5.08
N THR A 162 7.76 -36.42 5.72
CA THR A 162 8.14 -35.05 6.13
C THR A 162 9.09 -35.08 7.34
N LYS A 163 10.16 -34.27 7.29
CA LYS A 163 11.15 -34.20 8.38
C LYS A 163 11.20 -32.85 9.10
N TYR A 164 11.04 -31.74 8.37
CA TYR A 164 11.30 -30.40 8.90
C TYR A 164 10.11 -29.46 8.73
N GLN A 165 9.44 -29.48 7.57
CA GLN A 165 8.41 -28.52 7.23
C GLN A 165 7.36 -29.10 6.28
N LEU A 166 6.08 -28.90 6.64
CA LEU A 166 4.95 -29.14 5.77
C LEU A 166 4.17 -27.84 5.60
N SER A 167 4.13 -27.30 4.38
CA SER A 167 3.38 -26.07 4.08
C SER A 167 2.19 -26.38 3.19
N ILE A 168 1.00 -25.97 3.62
CA ILE A 168 -0.28 -26.30 2.96
C ILE A 168 -1.05 -25.02 2.71
N ALA A 169 -1.34 -24.72 1.44
CA ALA A 169 -2.34 -23.73 1.05
C ALA A 169 -3.59 -24.46 0.60
N THR A 170 -4.71 -24.27 1.28
CA THR A 170 -5.96 -24.99 0.99
C THR A 170 -7.20 -24.28 1.49
N THR A 171 -8.36 -24.56 0.89
CA THR A 171 -9.63 -23.93 1.27
C THR A 171 -10.25 -24.66 2.46
N VAL A 172 -11.08 -23.97 3.27
CA VAL A 172 -11.75 -24.61 4.42
C VAL A 172 -12.57 -25.86 4.02
N PRO A 173 -13.33 -25.88 2.90
CA PRO A 173 -14.00 -27.11 2.46
C PRO A 173 -13.02 -28.25 2.15
N SER A 174 -11.88 -27.96 1.53
CA SER A 174 -10.86 -28.97 1.23
C SER A 174 -10.16 -29.47 2.50
N LEU A 175 -9.94 -28.59 3.46
CA LEU A 175 -9.45 -28.91 4.80
C LEU A 175 -10.40 -29.90 5.51
N MET A 176 -11.70 -29.60 5.53
CA MET A 176 -12.71 -30.46 6.16
C MET A 176 -12.82 -31.82 5.46
N ARG A 177 -12.60 -31.89 4.14
CA ARG A 177 -12.53 -33.17 3.43
C ARG A 177 -11.28 -33.95 3.79
N ALA A 178 -10.11 -33.32 3.75
CA ALA A 178 -8.84 -33.96 4.14
C ALA A 178 -8.92 -34.55 5.54
N ASP A 179 -9.64 -33.87 6.43
CA ASP A 179 -9.92 -34.36 7.77
C ASP A 179 -10.72 -35.66 7.82
N ARG A 180 -11.83 -35.75 7.07
CA ARG A 180 -12.61 -36.99 6.97
C ARG A 180 -11.81 -38.15 6.39
N TYR A 181 -10.79 -37.86 5.58
CA TYR A 181 -9.87 -38.85 5.02
C TYR A 181 -8.71 -39.20 5.98
N GLY A 182 -8.67 -38.66 7.19
CA GLY A 182 -7.65 -38.99 8.22
C GLY A 182 -6.28 -38.33 7.98
N VAL A 183 -6.20 -37.32 7.11
CA VAL A 183 -4.93 -36.65 6.78
C VAL A 183 -4.30 -36.02 8.03
N PHE A 184 -5.12 -35.40 8.89
CA PHE A 184 -4.63 -34.79 10.13
C PHE A 184 -4.24 -35.81 11.18
N ASP A 185 -4.92 -36.95 11.25
CA ASP A 185 -4.53 -38.03 12.16
C ASP A 185 -3.13 -38.53 11.82
N ALA A 186 -2.77 -38.60 10.54
CA ALA A 186 -1.38 -38.93 10.16
C ALA A 186 -0.37 -37.86 10.60
N ALA A 187 -0.72 -36.57 10.54
CA ALA A 187 0.17 -35.51 11.03
C ALA A 187 0.30 -35.55 12.56
N LEU A 188 -0.80 -35.78 13.28
CA LEU A 188 -0.83 -35.88 14.74
C LEU A 188 -0.12 -37.13 15.26
N ASN A 189 -0.13 -38.22 14.51
CA ASN A 189 0.57 -39.47 14.86
C ASN A 189 1.99 -39.55 14.28
N HIS A 190 2.48 -38.47 13.65
CA HIS A 190 3.81 -38.47 13.06
C HIS A 190 4.91 -38.57 14.15
N PRO A 191 5.93 -39.43 14.02
CA PRO A 191 6.99 -39.57 15.03
C PRO A 191 7.73 -38.26 15.33
N LEU A 192 7.91 -37.42 14.31
CA LEU A 192 8.59 -36.12 14.41
C LEU A 192 7.63 -34.92 14.54
N ARG A 193 6.36 -35.13 14.90
CA ARG A 193 5.30 -34.08 14.92
C ARG A 193 5.65 -32.81 15.70
N ALA A 194 6.50 -32.92 16.73
CA ALA A 194 6.92 -31.77 17.53
C ALA A 194 8.01 -30.92 16.85
N GLN A 195 8.80 -31.53 15.95
CA GLN A 195 9.92 -30.89 15.25
C GLN A 195 9.50 -30.30 13.90
N ILE A 196 8.49 -30.89 13.27
CA ILE A 196 7.99 -30.45 11.97
C ILE A 196 7.21 -29.13 12.12
N HIS A 197 7.53 -28.16 11.28
CA HIS A 197 6.79 -26.91 11.14
C HIS A 197 5.60 -27.10 10.21
N TYR A 198 4.39 -27.08 10.78
CA TYR A 198 3.14 -27.18 10.02
C TYR A 198 2.59 -25.78 9.74
N ARG A 199 2.74 -25.31 8.49
CA ARG A 199 2.31 -23.97 8.04
C ARG A 199 1.05 -24.08 7.19
N PHE A 200 -0.04 -23.46 7.61
CA PHE A 200 -1.34 -23.52 6.94
C PHE A 200 -1.80 -22.14 6.45
N LEU A 201 -2.06 -22.01 5.16
CA LEU A 201 -2.79 -20.89 4.58
C LEU A 201 -4.20 -21.34 4.24
N THR A 202 -5.20 -20.63 4.75
CA THR A 202 -6.60 -20.89 4.44
C THR A 202 -7.45 -19.64 4.53
N GLU A 203 -8.34 -19.46 3.55
CA GLU A 203 -9.25 -18.32 3.49
C GLU A 203 -10.40 -18.47 4.48
N LEU A 204 -10.50 -17.52 5.40
CA LEU A 204 -11.50 -17.45 6.45
C LEU A 204 -12.54 -16.38 6.12
N SER A 205 -13.80 -16.79 6.09
CA SER A 205 -14.97 -15.94 5.89
C SER A 205 -15.99 -16.16 7.01
N LYS A 206 -17.00 -15.27 7.08
CA LYS A 206 -18.13 -15.44 8.02
C LYS A 206 -18.83 -16.80 7.85
N GLN A 207 -18.92 -17.31 6.63
CA GLN A 207 -19.62 -18.55 6.30
C GLN A 207 -18.89 -19.80 6.79
N ASN A 208 -17.55 -19.80 6.77
CA ASN A 208 -16.74 -20.98 7.10
C ASN A 208 -16.09 -20.92 8.50
N LEU A 209 -16.34 -19.84 9.24
CA LEU A 209 -15.79 -19.56 10.57
C LEU A 209 -15.99 -20.68 11.59
N ASN A 210 -17.20 -21.26 11.65
CA ASN A 210 -17.53 -22.28 12.63
C ASN A 210 -16.78 -23.60 12.35
N ALA A 211 -16.69 -24.00 11.07
CA ALA A 211 -15.96 -25.18 10.67
C ALA A 211 -14.46 -25.06 11.01
N LEU A 212 -13.85 -23.91 10.71
CA LEU A 212 -12.45 -23.68 11.03
C LEU A 212 -12.18 -23.62 12.54
N LYS A 213 -13.07 -22.98 13.33
CA LYS A 213 -12.96 -22.98 14.79
C LYS A 213 -13.01 -24.39 15.38
N ALA A 214 -13.92 -25.24 14.90
CA ALA A 214 -14.01 -26.63 15.35
C ALA A 214 -12.72 -27.40 15.05
N PHE A 215 -12.17 -27.19 13.85
CA PHE A 215 -10.88 -27.77 13.45
C PHE A 215 -9.71 -27.32 14.33
N LEU A 216 -9.56 -26.01 14.56
CA LEU A 216 -8.47 -25.45 15.38
C LEU A 216 -8.53 -25.94 16.83
N LYS A 217 -9.73 -26.16 17.39
CA LYS A 217 -9.91 -26.70 18.75
C LYS A 217 -9.36 -28.11 18.93
N ARG A 218 -9.33 -28.92 17.88
CA ARG A 218 -8.84 -30.31 17.93
C ARG A 218 -7.31 -30.38 17.85
N MET A 219 -6.65 -29.32 17.41
CA MET A 219 -5.18 -29.30 17.31
C MET A 219 -4.54 -29.20 18.69
N PRO A 220 -3.58 -30.07 19.04
CA PRO A 220 -2.86 -29.99 20.31
C PRO A 220 -2.12 -28.66 20.42
N LYS A 221 -2.30 -27.95 21.54
CA LYS A 221 -1.58 -26.70 21.81
C LYS A 221 -0.12 -26.91 22.20
N THR A 222 0.21 -28.10 22.71
CA THR A 222 1.54 -28.50 23.14
C THR A 222 2.03 -29.65 22.26
N SER A 223 3.34 -29.74 22.00
CA SER A 223 3.99 -30.80 21.20
C SER A 223 3.60 -30.89 19.71
N PHE A 224 2.94 -29.88 19.15
CA PHE A 224 2.61 -29.78 17.73
C PHE A 224 2.84 -28.36 17.22
N ASN A 225 3.86 -28.16 16.37
CA ASN A 225 4.26 -26.84 15.88
C ASN A 225 3.41 -26.43 14.67
N PHE A 226 2.18 -25.98 14.96
CA PHE A 226 1.19 -25.60 13.97
C PHE A 226 0.93 -24.10 13.97
N LYS A 227 0.99 -23.49 12.79
CA LYS A 227 0.60 -22.10 12.55
C LYS A 227 -0.34 -22.03 11.37
N ALA A 228 -1.44 -21.28 11.53
CA ALA A 228 -2.40 -21.04 10.47
C ALA A 228 -2.59 -19.53 10.26
N ARG A 229 -2.72 -19.12 9.00
CA ARG A 229 -2.88 -17.72 8.61
C ARG A 229 -3.91 -17.57 7.50
N ASN A 230 -4.57 -16.42 7.46
CA ASN A 230 -5.52 -16.02 6.44
C ASN A 230 -4.83 -15.14 5.39
N PRO A 231 -4.64 -15.60 4.15
CA PRO A 231 -4.03 -14.79 3.09
C PRO A 231 -4.95 -13.63 2.68
N ASP A 232 -4.35 -12.51 2.30
CA ASP A 232 -5.05 -11.40 1.64
C ASP A 232 -5.09 -11.67 0.12
N LEU A 233 -6.28 -11.99 -0.40
CA LEU A 233 -6.45 -12.54 -1.74
C LEU A 233 -7.09 -11.56 -2.74
N SER A 234 -7.04 -10.25 -2.44
CA SER A 234 -7.78 -9.18 -3.13
C SER A 234 -7.93 -9.32 -4.66
N VAL A 235 -6.97 -9.91 -5.38
CA VAL A 235 -7.13 -10.29 -6.81
C VAL A 235 -6.38 -11.59 -7.22
N ARG A 236 -5.98 -12.47 -6.28
CA ARG A 236 -5.17 -13.67 -6.60
C ARG A 236 -6.00 -14.95 -6.53
N LEU A 237 -5.89 -15.81 -7.56
CA LEU A 237 -6.36 -17.19 -7.48
C LEU A 237 -5.66 -17.88 -6.31
N PHE A 238 -6.44 -18.40 -5.36
CA PHE A 238 -5.87 -19.06 -4.20
C PHE A 238 -5.37 -20.46 -4.57
N PRO A 239 -4.05 -20.71 -4.56
CA PRO A 239 -3.50 -21.99 -4.98
C PRO A 239 -3.81 -23.06 -3.93
N ILE A 240 -4.26 -24.24 -4.38
CA ILE A 240 -4.29 -25.43 -3.52
C ILE A 240 -2.98 -26.19 -3.76
N MET A 241 -2.09 -26.14 -2.77
CA MET A 241 -0.77 -26.77 -2.84
C MET A 241 -0.30 -27.30 -1.49
N ILE A 242 0.55 -28.32 -1.55
CA ILE A 242 1.23 -28.93 -0.40
C ILE A 242 2.70 -29.04 -0.74
N THR A 243 3.58 -28.43 0.04
CA THR A 243 5.04 -28.55 -0.09
C THR A 243 5.62 -29.29 1.11
N ARG A 244 6.51 -30.25 0.82
CA ARG A 244 7.26 -31.02 1.83
C ARG A 244 8.73 -30.67 1.75
N ASP A 245 9.28 -30.19 2.86
CA ASP A 245 10.72 -29.96 3.07
C ASP A 245 11.42 -29.17 1.94
N ASN A 246 10.66 -28.42 1.13
CA ASN A 246 11.10 -27.79 -0.12
C ASN A 246 11.75 -28.77 -1.13
N GLU A 247 11.35 -30.04 -1.09
CA GLU A 247 11.85 -31.11 -1.97
C GLU A 247 10.77 -31.66 -2.92
N GLU A 248 9.51 -31.63 -2.49
CA GLU A 248 8.38 -32.12 -3.28
C GLU A 248 7.19 -31.19 -3.12
N ILE A 249 6.50 -30.92 -4.23
CA ILE A 249 5.24 -30.17 -4.25
C ILE A 249 4.13 -31.00 -4.88
N LEU A 250 2.95 -30.86 -4.29
CA LEU A 250 1.69 -31.39 -4.78
C LEU A 250 0.75 -30.21 -5.05
N PHE A 251 0.26 -30.04 -6.28
CA PHE A 251 -0.65 -28.95 -6.64
C PHE A 251 -1.90 -29.44 -7.36
N PHE A 252 -3.01 -28.76 -7.12
CA PHE A 252 -4.31 -29.13 -7.68
C PHE A 252 -4.66 -28.17 -8.81
N THR A 253 -4.96 -28.73 -9.97
CA THR A 253 -5.25 -27.95 -11.20
C THR A 253 -6.69 -27.43 -11.25
N ALA A 254 -7.54 -27.80 -10.29
CA ALA A 254 -8.90 -27.28 -10.12
C ALA A 254 -9.34 -27.33 -8.65
N THR A 255 -10.12 -26.35 -8.20
CA THR A 255 -10.81 -26.41 -6.91
C THR A 255 -11.86 -27.52 -6.95
N PRO A 256 -11.81 -28.55 -6.08
CA PRO A 256 -12.79 -29.63 -6.12
C PRO A 256 -14.18 -29.08 -5.72
N LYS A 257 -15.07 -28.91 -6.70
CA LYS A 257 -16.47 -28.52 -6.49
C LYS A 257 -17.18 -29.60 -5.66
N ALA A 258 -18.07 -29.20 -4.77
CA ALA A 258 -18.75 -30.09 -3.83
C ALA A 258 -19.59 -31.19 -4.53
N ASP A 259 -20.07 -30.92 -5.76
CA ASP A 259 -21.09 -31.74 -6.43
C ASP A 259 -20.60 -32.62 -7.58
N LYS A 260 -19.29 -32.71 -7.87
CA LYS A 260 -18.79 -33.60 -8.93
C LYS A 260 -18.37 -34.98 -8.41
N LEU A 261 -18.71 -36.01 -9.19
CA LEU A 261 -18.35 -37.42 -8.98
C LEU A 261 -16.86 -37.58 -8.60
N GLU A 262 -16.55 -38.60 -7.79
CA GLU A 262 -15.19 -38.95 -7.30
C GLU A 262 -14.08 -39.06 -8.37
N LYS A 263 -14.44 -39.09 -9.67
CA LYS A 263 -13.57 -39.36 -10.81
C LYS A 263 -12.81 -38.16 -11.37
N ASP A 264 -13.15 -36.93 -10.99
CA ASP A 264 -12.61 -35.72 -11.64
C ASP A 264 -11.49 -34.99 -10.86
N ASP A 265 -11.17 -35.42 -9.63
CA ASP A 265 -10.10 -34.77 -8.85
C ASP A 265 -8.72 -35.10 -9.46
N LEU A 266 -8.00 -34.04 -9.86
CA LEU A 266 -6.71 -34.10 -10.54
C LEU A 266 -5.66 -33.32 -9.76
N CYS A 267 -4.50 -33.94 -9.60
CA CYS A 267 -3.39 -33.36 -8.86
C CYS A 267 -2.05 -33.70 -9.52
N LEU A 268 -1.13 -32.75 -9.59
CA LEU A 268 0.24 -32.98 -10.06
C LEU A 268 1.20 -33.03 -8.87
N SER A 269 2.03 -34.07 -8.83
CA SER A 269 3.15 -34.22 -7.88
C SER A 269 4.46 -34.04 -8.63
N THR A 270 5.36 -33.22 -8.13
CA THR A 270 6.71 -33.07 -8.70
C THR A 270 7.78 -32.77 -7.66
N ASN A 271 8.98 -33.29 -7.90
CA ASN A 271 10.21 -32.99 -7.16
C ASN A 271 11.22 -32.19 -8.03
N CYS A 272 10.77 -31.59 -9.14
CA CYS A 272 11.59 -30.70 -9.95
C CYS A 272 12.03 -29.49 -9.12
N LYS A 273 13.34 -29.30 -8.92
CA LYS A 273 13.85 -28.30 -7.96
C LYS A 273 13.40 -26.88 -8.30
N ALA A 274 13.44 -26.53 -9.59
CA ALA A 274 13.05 -25.21 -10.07
C ALA A 274 11.58 -24.90 -9.74
N LEU A 275 10.67 -25.85 -9.97
CA LEU A 275 9.24 -25.66 -9.67
C LEU A 275 8.97 -25.66 -8.17
N VAL A 276 9.62 -26.55 -7.42
CA VAL A 276 9.47 -26.56 -5.96
C VAL A 276 9.94 -25.23 -5.36
N GLN A 277 11.07 -24.69 -5.81
CA GLN A 277 11.55 -23.37 -5.39
C GLN A 277 10.58 -22.24 -5.78
N ALA A 278 10.12 -22.22 -7.03
CA ALA A 278 9.20 -21.19 -7.51
C ALA A 278 7.89 -21.14 -6.70
N PHE A 279 7.25 -22.29 -6.47
CA PHE A 279 6.01 -22.34 -5.72
C PHE A 279 6.21 -22.19 -4.20
N THR A 280 7.37 -22.58 -3.68
CA THR A 280 7.72 -22.26 -2.29
C THR A 280 7.84 -20.75 -2.08
N ALA A 281 8.45 -20.03 -3.03
CA ALA A 281 8.51 -18.58 -2.99
C ALA A 281 7.11 -17.93 -3.04
N VAL A 282 6.19 -18.48 -3.86
CA VAL A 282 4.77 -18.06 -3.88
C VAL A 282 4.10 -18.31 -2.53
N PHE A 283 4.32 -19.48 -1.91
CA PHE A 283 3.78 -19.77 -0.58
C PHE A 283 4.32 -18.78 0.46
N ASP A 284 5.63 -18.54 0.48
CA ASP A 284 6.27 -17.66 1.47
C ASP A 284 5.85 -16.20 1.31
N ASP A 285 5.60 -15.74 0.07
CA ASP A 285 5.00 -14.43 -0.20
C ASP A 285 3.60 -14.30 0.41
N LEU A 286 2.72 -15.28 0.12
CA LEU A 286 1.38 -15.33 0.71
C LEU A 286 1.44 -15.44 2.24
N TRP A 287 2.42 -16.17 2.77
CA TRP A 287 2.62 -16.33 4.21
C TRP A 287 3.00 -15.01 4.89
N ARG A 288 3.98 -14.28 4.34
CA ARG A 288 4.40 -12.98 4.89
C ARG A 288 3.27 -11.95 4.85
N ASN A 289 2.47 -11.95 3.79
CA ASN A 289 1.40 -10.97 3.57
C ASN A 289 0.03 -11.41 4.12
N SER A 290 -0.02 -12.46 4.93
CA SER A 290 -1.26 -12.99 5.53
C SER A 290 -1.46 -12.51 6.96
N THR A 291 -2.70 -12.49 7.43
CA THR A 291 -3.07 -12.19 8.83
C THR A 291 -3.05 -13.48 9.66
N ASP A 292 -2.65 -13.43 10.93
CA ASP A 292 -2.77 -14.61 11.80
C ASP A 292 -4.24 -15.09 11.87
N ILE A 293 -4.47 -16.40 11.86
CA ILE A 293 -5.85 -16.90 11.80
C ILE A 293 -6.66 -16.52 13.04
N HIS A 294 -6.02 -16.40 14.21
CA HIS A 294 -6.69 -16.04 15.45
C HIS A 294 -7.05 -14.55 15.46
N GLU A 295 -6.16 -13.69 14.97
CA GLU A 295 -6.44 -12.27 14.72
C GLU A 295 -7.62 -12.12 13.73
N LYS A 296 -7.61 -12.87 12.63
CA LYS A 296 -8.71 -12.83 11.66
C LYS A 296 -10.05 -13.28 12.25
N ILE A 297 -10.04 -14.28 13.14
CA ILE A 297 -11.24 -14.69 13.88
C ILE A 297 -11.76 -13.56 14.78
N LEU A 298 -10.87 -12.79 15.41
CA LEU A 298 -11.24 -11.63 16.23
C LEU A 298 -11.83 -10.51 15.38
N GLU A 299 -11.23 -10.21 14.22
CA GLU A 299 -11.77 -9.21 13.28
C GLU A 299 -13.21 -9.55 12.87
N ILE A 300 -13.45 -10.80 12.47
CA ILE A 300 -14.78 -11.24 12.02
C ILE A 300 -15.81 -11.19 13.16
N LYS A 301 -15.39 -11.47 14.41
CA LYS A 301 -16.28 -11.41 15.58
C LYS A 301 -16.60 -9.98 16.02
N THR A 302 -15.61 -9.09 15.97
CA THR A 302 -15.71 -7.72 16.50
C THR A 302 -16.18 -6.72 15.44
N GLY A 303 -16.11 -7.09 14.16
CA GLY A 303 -16.40 -6.20 13.03
C GLY A 303 -15.32 -5.15 12.76
N LYS A 304 -14.24 -5.11 13.56
CA LYS A 304 -13.13 -4.18 13.41
C LYS A 304 -11.98 -4.88 12.69
N GLN A 305 -11.51 -4.34 11.57
CA GLN A 305 -10.30 -4.82 10.92
C GLN A 305 -9.08 -4.47 11.78
N SER A 306 -8.09 -5.37 11.84
CA SER A 306 -6.84 -5.04 12.52
C SER A 306 -6.06 -4.03 11.67
N PRO A 307 -5.44 -3.02 12.28
CA PRO A 307 -4.58 -2.09 11.58
C PRO A 307 -3.49 -2.81 10.79
N LYS A 308 -3.40 -2.50 9.50
CA LYS A 308 -2.32 -2.88 8.60
C LYS A 308 -1.42 -1.67 8.39
N THR A 309 -0.12 -1.91 8.48
CA THR A 309 0.91 -0.92 8.16
C THR A 309 1.92 -1.61 7.25
N PHE A 310 2.15 -1.05 6.07
CA PHE A 310 3.08 -1.58 5.09
C PHE A 310 4.06 -0.50 4.67
N VAL A 311 5.32 -0.91 4.45
CA VAL A 311 6.28 -0.14 3.67
C VAL A 311 6.48 -0.92 2.38
N PHE A 312 5.99 -0.37 1.27
CA PHE A 312 6.15 -1.00 -0.03
C PHE A 312 7.54 -0.71 -0.59
N SER A 313 8.41 -1.71 -0.64
CA SER A 313 9.71 -1.59 -1.30
C SER A 313 9.63 -1.68 -2.83
N ASP A 314 8.57 -2.30 -3.37
CA ASP A 314 8.29 -2.46 -4.80
C ASP A 314 7.21 -1.47 -5.27
N GLY A 315 7.51 -0.72 -6.33
CA GLY A 315 6.64 0.32 -6.88
C GLY A 315 5.36 -0.21 -7.52
N GLU A 316 5.35 -1.42 -8.10
CA GLU A 316 4.16 -1.95 -8.78
C GLU A 316 3.09 -2.40 -7.78
N ALA A 317 3.49 -3.04 -6.69
CA ALA A 317 2.58 -3.43 -5.61
C ALA A 317 1.91 -2.21 -4.95
N ALA A 318 2.69 -1.15 -4.69
CA ALA A 318 2.19 0.08 -4.11
C ALA A 318 1.22 0.81 -5.05
N LYS A 319 1.57 0.90 -6.34
CA LYS A 319 0.73 1.50 -7.38
C LYS A 319 -0.62 0.81 -7.49
N LYS A 320 -0.62 -0.52 -7.49
CA LYS A 320 -1.84 -1.33 -7.53
C LYS A 320 -2.71 -1.06 -6.30
N LYS A 321 -2.14 -1.12 -5.09
CA LYS A 321 -2.88 -0.87 -3.84
C LYS A 321 -3.47 0.54 -3.80
N TYR A 322 -2.70 1.55 -4.24
CA TYR A 322 -3.16 2.93 -4.32
C TYR A 322 -4.35 3.07 -5.29
N ALA A 323 -4.23 2.54 -6.50
CA ALA A 323 -5.30 2.60 -7.50
C ALA A 323 -6.59 1.91 -7.03
N GLU A 324 -6.48 0.72 -6.43
CA GLU A 324 -7.63 0.02 -5.83
C GLU A 324 -8.30 0.85 -4.74
N THR A 325 -7.51 1.46 -3.86
CA THR A 325 -8.04 2.25 -2.74
C THR A 325 -8.73 3.53 -3.23
N MET A 326 -8.16 4.20 -4.23
CA MET A 326 -8.77 5.38 -4.86
C MET A 326 -10.09 5.05 -5.57
N GLN A 327 -10.17 3.90 -6.26
CA GLN A 327 -11.40 3.46 -6.95
C GLN A 327 -12.54 3.08 -6.01
N CYS A 328 -12.20 2.60 -4.80
CA CYS A 328 -13.15 2.22 -3.76
C CYS A 328 -13.52 3.37 -2.82
N ALA A 329 -13.09 4.61 -3.09
CA ALA A 329 -13.44 5.76 -2.26
C ALA A 329 -14.95 6.05 -2.30
N GLU A 330 -15.54 6.34 -1.14
CA GLU A 330 -16.98 6.54 -0.98
C GLU A 330 -17.35 7.93 -0.43
N GLU A 331 -16.46 8.57 0.34
CA GLU A 331 -16.78 9.79 1.10
C GLU A 331 -15.87 10.97 0.73
N GLU A 332 -14.56 10.84 0.96
CA GLU A 332 -13.61 11.95 0.88
C GLU A 332 -12.21 11.48 0.49
N ILE A 333 -11.55 12.23 -0.39
CA ILE A 333 -10.14 12.07 -0.71
C ILE A 333 -9.43 13.40 -0.46
N VAL A 334 -8.42 13.37 0.40
CA VAL A 334 -7.54 14.52 0.67
C VAL A 334 -6.15 14.23 0.11
N LEU A 335 -5.74 15.01 -0.87
CA LEU A 335 -4.47 14.90 -1.58
C LEU A 335 -3.55 16.06 -1.20
N MET A 336 -2.31 15.76 -0.85
CA MET A 336 -1.22 16.70 -0.67
C MET A 336 -0.10 16.31 -1.64
N THR A 337 0.19 17.16 -2.61
CA THR A 337 1.08 16.83 -3.73
C THR A 337 1.99 18.00 -4.11
N SER A 338 3.04 17.72 -4.88
CA SER A 338 3.97 18.72 -5.40
C SER A 338 3.35 19.55 -6.54
N SER A 339 4.02 20.64 -6.93
CA SER A 339 3.60 21.49 -8.05
C SER A 339 3.49 20.69 -9.36
N LYS A 340 4.45 19.79 -9.61
CA LYS A 340 4.45 18.84 -10.73
C LYS A 340 3.39 17.74 -10.57
N GLY A 341 3.16 17.25 -9.35
CA GLY A 341 2.12 16.29 -9.05
C GLY A 341 0.72 16.82 -9.42
N LEU A 342 0.45 18.11 -9.16
CA LEU A 342 -0.79 18.77 -9.57
C LEU A 342 -1.03 18.72 -11.09
N ILE A 343 0.02 19.00 -11.89
CA ILE A 343 -0.04 18.86 -13.36
C ILE A 343 -0.33 17.40 -13.75
N GLY A 344 0.24 16.44 -13.01
CA GLY A 344 -0.02 15.02 -13.21
C GLY A 344 -1.48 14.65 -13.00
N TYR A 345 -2.09 15.12 -11.91
CA TYR A 345 -3.51 14.92 -11.64
C TYR A 345 -4.40 15.56 -12.68
N TRP A 346 -4.02 16.72 -13.23
CA TRP A 346 -4.73 17.33 -14.34
C TRP A 346 -4.66 16.47 -15.62
N LYS A 347 -3.51 15.89 -15.94
CA LYS A 347 -3.38 14.95 -17.07
C LYS A 347 -4.24 13.70 -16.90
N THR A 348 -4.48 13.26 -15.66
CA THR A 348 -5.36 12.14 -15.31
C THR A 348 -6.72 12.60 -14.76
N MET A 349 -7.20 13.79 -15.15
CA MET A 349 -8.41 14.41 -14.60
C MET A 349 -9.67 13.56 -14.80
N SER A 350 -9.69 12.63 -15.77
CA SER A 350 -10.80 11.69 -15.96
C SER A 350 -11.10 10.86 -14.71
N ILE A 351 -10.07 10.42 -13.97
CA ILE A 351 -10.24 9.63 -12.74
C ILE A 351 -10.85 10.50 -11.63
N ILE A 352 -10.37 11.73 -11.46
CA ILE A 352 -10.90 12.67 -10.48
C ILE A 352 -12.36 12.98 -10.80
N LYS A 353 -12.67 13.22 -12.07
CA LYS A 353 -14.03 13.48 -12.54
C LYS A 353 -14.97 12.32 -12.23
N GLU A 354 -14.57 11.09 -12.53
CA GLU A 354 -15.35 9.88 -12.21
C GLU A 354 -15.63 9.78 -10.69
N LEU A 355 -14.65 10.08 -9.84
CA LEU A 355 -14.82 10.05 -8.38
C LEU A 355 -15.80 11.13 -7.90
N THR A 356 -15.67 12.35 -8.42
CA THR A 356 -16.59 13.45 -8.08
C THR A 356 -18.01 13.19 -8.59
N GLU A 357 -18.18 12.56 -9.76
CA GLU A 357 -19.48 12.13 -10.30
C GLU A 357 -20.15 11.05 -9.44
N LYS A 358 -19.35 10.21 -8.76
CA LYS A 358 -19.83 9.24 -7.74
C LYS A 358 -20.20 9.90 -6.41
N GLY A 359 -19.98 11.21 -6.25
CA GLY A 359 -20.27 11.95 -5.02
C GLY A 359 -19.13 12.02 -4.00
N VAL A 360 -17.93 11.55 -4.36
CA VAL A 360 -16.75 11.62 -3.47
C VAL A 360 -16.21 13.05 -3.42
N SER A 361 -15.99 13.57 -2.20
CA SER A 361 -15.39 14.90 -2.01
C SER A 361 -13.87 14.85 -2.25
N VAL A 362 -13.38 15.49 -3.30
CA VAL A 362 -11.93 15.52 -3.59
C VAL A 362 -11.35 16.90 -3.24
N LYS A 363 -10.31 16.89 -2.38
CA LYS A 363 -9.57 18.07 -1.92
C LYS A 363 -8.09 17.93 -2.29
N ILE A 364 -7.53 18.88 -3.03
CA ILE A 364 -6.13 18.86 -3.47
C ILE A 364 -5.39 20.07 -2.90
N MET A 365 -4.31 19.82 -2.17
CA MET A 365 -3.36 20.81 -1.70
C MET A 365 -2.05 20.65 -2.46
N ALA A 366 -1.58 21.71 -3.09
CA ALA A 366 -0.28 21.74 -3.75
C ALA A 366 0.30 23.16 -3.78
N PRO A 367 1.63 23.31 -3.93
CA PRO A 367 2.22 24.59 -4.31
C PRO A 367 1.72 24.99 -5.70
N ILE A 368 0.90 26.04 -5.75
CA ILE A 368 0.42 26.65 -7.00
C ILE A 368 1.39 27.75 -7.39
N VAL A 369 1.94 27.65 -8.60
CA VAL A 369 2.91 28.54 -9.25
C VAL A 369 2.45 28.86 -10.66
N GLY A 370 3.10 29.81 -11.34
CA GLY A 370 2.79 30.16 -12.73
C GLY A 370 2.75 28.95 -13.67
N GLU A 371 3.68 27.99 -13.50
CA GLU A 371 3.80 26.80 -14.37
C GLU A 371 2.63 25.81 -14.27
N ASN A 372 1.99 25.68 -13.10
CA ASN A 372 0.90 24.72 -12.87
C ASN A 372 -0.46 25.41 -12.66
N LEU A 373 -0.54 26.72 -12.88
CA LEU A 373 -1.76 27.49 -12.65
C LEU A 373 -2.92 27.00 -13.51
N GLU A 374 -2.68 26.75 -14.80
CA GLU A 374 -3.72 26.22 -15.69
C GLU A 374 -4.24 24.88 -15.16
N ALA A 375 -3.36 23.99 -14.71
CA ALA A 375 -3.74 22.72 -14.09
C ALA A 375 -4.60 22.93 -12.84
N ALA A 376 -4.22 23.87 -11.97
CA ALA A 376 -4.95 24.23 -10.76
C ALA A 376 -6.35 24.76 -11.09
N GLU A 377 -6.47 25.65 -12.07
CA GLU A 377 -7.76 26.23 -12.51
C GLU A 377 -8.69 25.18 -13.11
N GLN A 378 -8.19 24.29 -13.97
CA GLN A 378 -9.02 23.24 -14.57
C GLN A 378 -9.48 22.22 -13.51
N LEU A 379 -8.60 21.83 -12.59
CA LEU A 379 -8.96 20.95 -11.49
C LEU A 379 -9.97 21.61 -10.54
N SER A 380 -9.86 22.92 -10.29
CA SER A 380 -10.77 23.69 -9.43
C SER A 380 -12.22 23.70 -9.92
N LYS A 381 -12.45 23.47 -11.22
CA LYS A 381 -13.80 23.34 -11.79
C LYS A 381 -14.50 22.04 -11.39
N THR A 382 -13.73 21.03 -10.99
CA THR A 382 -14.23 19.68 -10.72
C THR A 382 -14.11 19.31 -9.24
N CYS A 383 -13.03 19.74 -8.59
CA CYS A 383 -12.72 19.42 -7.20
C CYS A 383 -12.18 20.65 -6.46
N ALA A 384 -12.08 20.58 -5.14
CA ALA A 384 -11.52 21.69 -4.39
C ALA A 384 -9.99 21.67 -4.48
N VAL A 385 -9.38 22.78 -4.90
CA VAL A 385 -7.92 22.92 -4.97
C VAL A 385 -7.50 24.11 -4.12
N LYS A 386 -6.39 23.99 -3.38
CA LYS A 386 -5.84 25.07 -2.58
C LYS A 386 -4.30 25.11 -2.62
N HIS A 387 -3.77 26.32 -2.53
CA HIS A 387 -2.33 26.56 -2.46
C HIS A 387 -1.76 26.25 -1.06
N VAL A 388 -0.62 25.56 -1.01
CA VAL A 388 0.21 25.33 0.19
C VAL A 388 1.71 25.54 -0.09
N PRO A 389 2.53 25.93 0.90
CA PRO A 389 4.00 26.05 0.78
C PRO A 389 4.75 24.77 0.36
N ILE A 390 6.00 24.89 -0.09
CA ILE A 390 6.77 23.82 -0.78
C ILE A 390 7.32 22.67 0.09
N ASN A 391 7.11 22.63 1.41
CA ASN A 391 7.82 21.67 2.28
C ASN A 391 6.97 20.54 2.87
N TYR A 392 5.78 20.29 2.33
CA TYR A 392 4.95 19.21 2.85
C TYR A 392 5.25 17.87 2.20
N PRO A 393 5.34 16.77 2.97
CA PRO A 393 5.46 15.44 2.41
C PRO A 393 4.21 15.11 1.59
N GLU A 394 4.41 14.52 0.42
CA GLU A 394 3.29 14.08 -0.42
C GLU A 394 2.51 12.98 0.31
N ALA A 395 1.19 13.15 0.39
CA ALA A 395 0.32 12.26 1.14
C ALA A 395 -1.09 12.20 0.56
N THR A 396 -1.75 11.07 0.76
CA THR A 396 -3.15 10.87 0.37
C THR A 396 -3.91 10.22 1.51
N ILE A 397 -5.07 10.79 1.86
CA ILE A 397 -6.07 10.16 2.74
C ILE A 397 -7.30 9.81 1.93
N VAL A 398 -7.81 8.59 2.10
CA VAL A 398 -9.06 8.13 1.50
C VAL A 398 -10.03 7.71 2.61
N ASP A 399 -11.21 8.32 2.61
CA ASP A 399 -12.36 8.11 3.51
C ASP A 399 -12.03 8.15 5.01
N GLY A 400 -10.94 8.82 5.38
CA GLY A 400 -10.43 8.79 6.76
C GLY A 400 -10.03 7.39 7.25
N LYS A 401 -9.89 6.42 6.34
CA LYS A 401 -9.61 5.00 6.63
C LYS A 401 -8.24 4.56 6.12
N HIS A 402 -7.75 5.20 5.06
CA HIS A 402 -6.48 4.83 4.43
C HIS A 402 -5.57 6.04 4.35
N PHE A 403 -4.31 5.88 4.74
CA PHE A 403 -3.26 6.89 4.62
C PHE A 403 -2.11 6.34 3.78
N PHE A 404 -1.70 7.11 2.78
CA PHE A 404 -0.51 6.89 1.98
C PHE A 404 0.44 8.07 2.17
N GLN A 405 1.72 7.79 2.38
CA GLN A 405 2.78 8.80 2.39
C GLN A 405 3.86 8.41 1.39
N PHE A 406 4.18 9.37 0.52
CA PHE A 406 5.14 9.21 -0.56
C PHE A 406 6.45 9.89 -0.17
N LYS A 407 7.57 9.33 -0.63
CA LYS A 407 8.88 9.88 -0.33
C LYS A 407 9.19 11.03 -1.30
N THR A 408 9.21 12.27 -0.79
CA THR A 408 9.60 13.45 -1.56
C THR A 408 11.10 13.41 -1.87
N PRO A 409 11.54 13.50 -3.15
CA PRO A 409 12.96 13.64 -3.46
C PRO A 409 13.47 15.05 -3.10
N PRO A 410 14.78 15.22 -2.85
CA PRO A 410 15.37 16.54 -2.72
C PRO A 410 15.31 17.28 -4.08
N ALA A 411 15.17 18.61 -4.02
CA ALA A 411 14.79 19.50 -5.13
C ALA A 411 15.70 19.42 -6.38
N ASP A 412 16.91 18.91 -6.23
CA ASP A 412 17.97 18.77 -7.23
C ASP A 412 17.81 17.57 -8.20
N LYS A 413 16.83 16.67 -7.97
CA LYS A 413 16.60 15.47 -8.82
C LYS A 413 15.24 15.41 -9.51
N GLU A 414 14.66 16.57 -9.76
CA GLU A 414 13.31 16.73 -10.31
C GLU A 414 13.24 16.61 -11.86
N LYS A 415 14.05 15.73 -12.45
CA LYS A 415 14.00 15.42 -13.90
C LYS A 415 12.95 14.35 -14.19
N HIS A 416 11.95 14.75 -14.97
CA HIS A 416 11.01 13.96 -15.78
C HIS A 416 10.60 12.57 -15.24
N VAL A 417 9.62 12.48 -14.34
CA VAL A 417 8.71 11.31 -14.32
C VAL A 417 7.32 11.72 -13.79
N LEU A 418 6.31 11.60 -14.64
CA LEU A 418 4.92 11.29 -14.26
C LEU A 418 4.81 9.76 -14.32
N PRO A 419 4.22 9.02 -13.36
CA PRO A 419 3.33 9.35 -12.23
C PRO A 419 4.06 9.45 -10.86
N PRO A 420 3.38 9.63 -9.70
CA PRO A 420 4.03 9.59 -8.39
C PRO A 420 4.98 8.39 -8.26
N ARG A 421 6.17 8.61 -7.71
CA ARG A 421 7.13 7.51 -7.51
C ARG A 421 6.57 6.59 -6.44
N PHE A 422 6.20 5.38 -6.84
CA PHE A 422 5.60 4.38 -5.97
C PHE A 422 6.61 3.58 -5.13
N GLU A 423 7.89 3.90 -5.24
CA GLU A 423 8.96 3.26 -4.49
C GLU A 423 9.02 3.78 -3.04
N ASN A 424 9.08 2.87 -2.06
CA ASN A 424 9.17 3.16 -0.63
C ASN A 424 7.98 3.97 -0.07
N ILE A 425 6.76 3.65 -0.52
CA ILE A 425 5.53 4.24 0.05
C ILE A 425 5.24 3.63 1.42
N PHE A 426 4.89 4.49 2.36
CA PHE A 426 4.29 4.09 3.62
C PHE A 426 2.76 4.09 3.47
N TYR A 427 2.12 2.99 3.83
CA TYR A 427 0.66 2.87 3.90
C TYR A 427 0.24 2.43 5.28
N THR A 428 -0.88 2.97 5.77
CA THR A 428 -1.58 2.40 6.92
C THR A 428 -3.08 2.61 6.86
N ASP A 429 -3.83 1.68 7.45
CA ASP A 429 -5.25 1.82 7.80
C ASP A 429 -5.49 1.77 9.32
N ASP A 430 -4.45 2.05 10.11
CA ASP A 430 -4.59 2.27 11.55
C ASP A 430 -5.43 3.51 11.81
N PHE A 431 -6.68 3.31 12.26
CA PHE A 431 -7.63 4.40 12.47
C PHE A 431 -7.06 5.53 13.33
N GLY A 432 -6.36 5.21 14.43
CA GLY A 432 -5.80 6.23 15.32
C GLY A 432 -4.69 7.05 14.67
N TYR A 433 -3.86 6.45 13.82
CA TYR A 433 -2.85 7.14 13.03
C TYR A 433 -3.48 7.95 11.89
N VAL A 434 -4.41 7.35 11.14
CA VAL A 434 -5.09 7.99 10.02
C VAL A 434 -5.87 9.21 10.50
N GLU A 435 -6.58 9.11 11.63
CA GLU A 435 -7.30 10.24 12.24
C GLU A 435 -6.37 11.40 12.61
N LYS A 436 -5.21 11.10 13.20
CA LYS A 436 -4.19 12.13 13.51
C LYS A 436 -3.69 12.82 12.25
N MET A 437 -3.35 12.05 11.22
CA MET A 437 -2.88 12.60 9.94
C MET A 437 -3.98 13.40 9.23
N LYS A 438 -5.24 12.95 9.31
CA LYS A 438 -6.39 13.65 8.77
C LYS A 438 -6.57 15.00 9.45
N ASN A 439 -6.53 15.05 10.77
CA ASN A 439 -6.63 16.31 11.52
C ASN A 439 -5.52 17.29 11.12
N MET A 440 -4.28 16.80 10.95
CA MET A 440 -3.17 17.60 10.45
C MET A 440 -3.45 18.19 9.05
N LEU A 441 -3.90 17.35 8.11
CA LEU A 441 -4.23 17.80 6.75
C LEU A 441 -5.45 18.74 6.71
N ASP A 442 -6.45 18.52 7.56
CA ASP A 442 -7.63 19.38 7.68
C ASP A 442 -7.26 20.76 8.23
N ASP A 443 -6.34 20.84 9.19
CA ASP A 443 -5.84 22.12 9.70
C ASP A 443 -5.00 22.86 8.66
N LEU A 444 -4.20 22.15 7.86
CA LEU A 444 -3.53 22.74 6.70
C LEU A 444 -4.55 23.24 5.68
N TRP A 445 -5.60 22.47 5.39
CA TRP A 445 -6.67 22.84 4.47
C TRP A 445 -7.41 24.11 4.88
N LYS A 446 -7.67 24.30 6.18
CA LYS A 446 -8.32 25.52 6.71
C LYS A 446 -7.48 26.77 6.46
N ASN A 447 -6.16 26.65 6.64
CA ASN A 447 -5.22 27.76 6.47
C ASN A 447 -4.81 27.97 4.99
N ALA A 448 -5.04 26.98 4.13
CA ALA A 448 -4.74 27.04 2.71
C ALA A 448 -5.72 27.96 1.95
N ARG A 449 -5.20 28.65 0.94
CA ARG A 449 -5.97 29.62 0.13
C ARG A 449 -6.49 28.97 -1.15
N ALA A 450 -7.76 29.22 -1.46
CA ALA A 450 -8.32 28.84 -2.76
C ALA A 450 -7.68 29.69 -3.87
N PRO A 451 -7.56 29.18 -5.11
CA PRO A 451 -7.20 30.00 -6.25
C PRO A 451 -8.28 31.07 -6.45
N SER A 452 -8.03 32.30 -6.03
CA SER A 452 -9.04 33.37 -6.08
C SER A 452 -8.98 34.12 -7.41
N PRO A 453 -10.11 34.65 -7.92
CA PRO A 453 -10.15 35.49 -9.11
C PRO A 453 -9.24 36.72 -9.01
N VAL A 454 -8.95 37.24 -7.82
CA VAL A 454 -8.04 38.39 -7.63
C VAL A 454 -6.58 37.97 -7.80
N THR A 455 -6.24 36.76 -7.33
CA THR A 455 -4.95 36.12 -7.59
C THR A 455 -4.81 35.79 -9.08
N VAL A 456 -5.90 35.36 -9.72
CA VAL A 456 -5.99 35.11 -11.16
C VAL A 456 -5.96 36.42 -11.96
N GLU A 457 -6.55 37.52 -11.50
CA GLU A 457 -6.58 38.83 -12.18
C GLU A 457 -5.23 39.55 -12.06
N SER A 458 -4.48 39.37 -10.95
CA SER A 458 -3.09 39.80 -10.83
C SER A 458 -2.15 39.00 -11.74
N ILE A 459 -2.44 37.72 -11.96
CA ILE A 459 -1.69 36.84 -12.89
C ILE A 459 -2.08 37.09 -14.36
N LEU A 460 -3.36 37.35 -14.65
CA LEU A 460 -3.92 37.55 -15.99
C LEU A 460 -3.71 38.97 -16.56
N ARG A 461 -3.37 39.98 -15.76
CA ARG A 461 -3.25 41.37 -16.27
C ARG A 461 -2.06 41.63 -17.22
N LYS A 462 -1.38 40.60 -17.70
CA LYS A 462 -0.60 40.63 -18.95
C LYS A 462 -0.92 39.44 -19.87
N SER A 463 -2.12 39.42 -20.43
CA SER A 463 -2.32 38.88 -21.79
C SER A 463 -3.59 39.43 -22.42
N ARG A 464 -3.53 40.64 -22.99
CA ARG A 464 -4.35 40.95 -24.17
C ARG A 464 -3.49 40.68 -25.40
N ALA A 465 -4.02 39.81 -26.26
CA ALA A 465 -3.34 39.20 -27.40
C ALA A 465 -2.46 40.19 -28.19
N LEU A 466 -1.17 39.88 -28.24
CA LEU A 466 -0.30 40.19 -29.36
C LEU A 466 0.45 38.89 -29.67
N SER A 467 0.34 38.49 -30.93
CA SER A 467 1.02 37.39 -31.61
C SER A 467 2.36 37.01 -30.97
N LEU A 468 2.62 35.71 -30.80
CA LEU A 468 3.90 35.14 -30.41
C LEU A 468 5.08 35.87 -31.08
N PRO A 469 6.03 36.35 -30.27
CA PRO A 469 7.41 35.94 -30.48
C PRO A 469 7.95 35.30 -29.20
N ASN A 470 8.89 34.37 -29.36
CA ASN A 470 9.81 34.01 -28.29
C ASN A 470 10.36 35.30 -27.65
N ASP A 471 10.10 35.55 -26.36
CA ASP A 471 11.06 36.07 -25.37
C ASP A 471 10.41 36.62 -24.09
N ARG A 472 11.15 36.43 -22.99
CA ARG A 472 11.22 37.25 -21.76
C ARG A 472 9.90 37.65 -21.07
N ARG A 473 9.73 37.22 -19.81
CA ARG A 473 8.78 37.85 -18.88
C ARG A 473 9.42 38.10 -17.51
N TYR A 474 9.70 39.38 -17.26
CA TYR A 474 9.80 39.97 -15.92
C TYR A 474 8.48 39.82 -15.15
N PRO A 475 8.49 39.85 -13.81
CA PRO A 475 7.25 39.90 -13.04
C PRO A 475 6.57 41.28 -13.17
N SER A 476 5.26 41.28 -13.39
CA SER A 476 4.41 42.45 -13.71
C SER A 476 4.31 43.53 -12.61
N TYR A 477 4.84 43.28 -11.41
CA TYR A 477 4.68 44.16 -10.24
C TYR A 477 5.62 45.39 -10.26
N PHE A 478 6.82 45.26 -10.85
CA PHE A 478 7.79 46.37 -10.93
C PHE A 478 7.27 47.57 -11.73
N GLU A 479 6.34 47.33 -12.67
CA GLU A 479 5.70 48.39 -13.46
C GLU A 479 4.77 49.29 -12.64
N LYS A 480 4.40 48.87 -11.41
CA LYS A 480 3.50 49.61 -10.52
C LYS A 480 4.20 50.21 -9.30
N LEU A 481 5.54 50.25 -9.29
CA LEU A 481 6.28 50.96 -8.25
C LEU A 481 6.21 52.48 -8.51
N SER A 482 5.64 53.22 -7.56
CA SER A 482 5.51 54.67 -7.69
C SER A 482 6.86 55.36 -7.54
N GLY A 483 7.21 56.20 -8.53
CA GLY A 483 8.41 57.04 -8.52
C GLY A 483 9.70 56.36 -8.99
N ILE A 484 9.71 55.04 -9.18
CA ILE A 484 10.88 54.30 -9.67
C ILE A 484 10.58 53.82 -11.10
N SER A 485 11.41 54.20 -12.07
CA SER A 485 11.29 53.72 -13.46
C SER A 485 12.37 52.69 -13.80
N PHE A 486 12.05 51.81 -14.74
CA PHE A 486 12.90 50.71 -15.17
C PHE A 486 13.14 50.77 -16.69
N GLU A 487 14.39 50.62 -17.12
CA GLU A 487 14.75 50.47 -18.54
C GLU A 487 15.55 49.17 -18.74
N GLU A 488 14.99 48.25 -19.53
CA GLU A 488 15.68 47.02 -19.94
C GLU A 488 16.77 47.31 -20.98
N ARG A 489 17.91 46.62 -20.88
CA ARG A 489 18.90 46.59 -21.98
C ARG A 489 18.45 45.61 -23.08
N LYS A 490 18.57 46.05 -24.34
CA LYS A 490 18.35 45.18 -25.51
C LYS A 490 19.32 43.99 -25.48
N GLN A 491 18.81 42.86 -25.98
CA GLN A 491 19.28 41.47 -25.92
C GLN A 491 20.68 41.14 -26.50
N SER A 492 21.50 42.13 -26.85
CA SER A 492 22.85 41.88 -27.42
C SER A 492 23.93 41.60 -26.37
N GLU A 493 23.64 41.73 -25.07
CA GLU A 493 24.56 41.46 -23.97
C GLU A 493 23.85 40.62 -22.90
N ILE A 494 23.56 39.35 -23.17
CA ILE A 494 23.09 38.43 -22.12
C ILE A 494 24.30 38.06 -21.28
N THR A 495 24.39 38.63 -20.09
CA THR A 495 25.39 38.24 -19.09
C THR A 495 25.05 36.83 -18.60
N THR A 496 25.97 35.88 -18.75
CA THR A 496 25.76 34.52 -18.22
C THR A 496 25.84 34.50 -16.69
N GLU A 497 25.22 33.53 -16.01
CA GLU A 497 25.38 33.34 -14.55
C GLU A 497 26.87 33.31 -14.15
N LYS A 498 27.69 32.67 -15.00
CA LYS A 498 29.13 32.63 -14.86
C LYS A 498 29.78 34.02 -14.92
N GLU A 499 29.37 34.90 -15.83
CA GLU A 499 29.92 36.26 -15.91
C GLU A 499 29.54 37.12 -14.70
N ILE A 500 28.34 36.96 -14.14
CA ILE A 500 27.95 37.64 -12.89
C ILE A 500 28.81 37.14 -11.73
N LEU A 501 28.98 35.82 -11.62
CA LEU A 501 29.85 35.21 -10.62
C LEU A 501 31.31 35.65 -10.79
N ASP A 502 31.82 35.70 -12.03
CA ASP A 502 33.18 36.16 -12.33
C ASP A 502 33.35 37.63 -11.95
N LYS A 503 32.36 38.50 -12.19
CA LYS A 503 32.38 39.90 -11.71
C LYS A 503 32.44 40.00 -10.18
N ILE A 504 31.66 39.17 -9.47
CA ILE A 504 31.69 39.11 -8.00
C ILE A 504 33.07 38.62 -7.52
N ILE A 505 33.63 37.57 -8.15
CA ILE A 505 34.91 36.96 -7.79
C ILE A 505 36.10 37.87 -8.11
N ASP A 506 36.16 38.47 -9.30
CA ASP A 506 37.27 39.34 -9.69
C ASP A 506 37.29 40.63 -8.88
N THR A 507 36.13 41.17 -8.50
CA THR A 507 36.09 42.31 -7.58
C THR A 507 36.57 41.93 -6.18
N LYS A 508 36.27 40.71 -5.69
CA LYS A 508 36.84 40.18 -4.43
C LYS A 508 38.38 40.16 -4.43
N LYS A 509 39.03 40.17 -5.61
CA LYS A 509 40.51 40.24 -5.76
C LYS A 509 41.06 41.67 -5.80
N PHE A 510 40.27 42.67 -6.22
CA PHE A 510 40.69 44.08 -6.28
C PHE A 510 40.41 44.80 -4.95
N LEU A 511 41.31 44.61 -3.98
CA LEU A 511 41.40 45.40 -2.76
C LEU A 511 42.33 46.60 -3.01
N GLY A 512 41.84 47.83 -2.79
CA GLY A 512 42.71 49.00 -2.60
C GLY A 512 42.29 50.29 -3.30
N GLU A 513 41.75 51.22 -2.52
CA GLU A 513 41.86 52.70 -2.62
C GLU A 513 41.49 53.48 -3.90
N ASN A 514 41.08 52.87 -5.01
CA ASN A 514 40.64 53.61 -6.21
C ASN A 514 39.24 53.22 -6.69
N GLN A 515 38.21 53.38 -5.84
CA GLN A 515 36.84 53.48 -6.38
C GLN A 515 36.61 54.89 -6.93
N PRO A 516 36.09 55.05 -8.16
CA PRO A 516 35.70 56.36 -8.65
C PRO A 516 34.69 56.99 -7.68
N LYS A 517 34.92 58.24 -7.25
CA LYS A 517 34.06 58.97 -6.30
C LYS A 517 32.58 59.04 -6.73
N ASP A 518 32.32 58.85 -8.02
CA ASP A 518 31.00 59.00 -8.63
C ASP A 518 30.24 57.67 -8.81
N LEU A 519 30.83 56.54 -8.35
CA LEU A 519 30.31 55.19 -8.58
C LEU A 519 30.26 54.36 -7.30
N MET A 520 29.06 53.87 -6.94
CA MET A 520 28.86 52.97 -5.81
C MET A 520 28.48 51.57 -6.30
N ARG A 521 29.19 50.53 -5.85
CA ARG A 521 28.85 49.13 -6.16
C ARG A 521 28.49 48.34 -4.91
N LEU A 522 27.36 47.65 -4.97
CA LEU A 522 26.86 46.75 -3.94
C LEU A 522 26.78 45.32 -4.47
N TYR A 523 27.20 44.36 -3.65
CA TYR A 523 27.22 42.94 -3.95
C TYR A 523 26.50 42.18 -2.86
N GLY A 524 25.75 41.14 -3.24
CA GLY A 524 25.20 40.20 -2.28
C GLY A 524 24.01 39.47 -2.85
N SER A 525 22.95 39.37 -2.05
CA SER A 525 21.71 38.73 -2.44
C SER A 525 20.52 39.63 -2.16
N MET A 526 19.47 39.47 -2.94
CA MET A 526 18.25 40.27 -2.82
C MET A 526 17.04 39.38 -3.02
N ALA A 527 15.97 39.65 -2.26
CA ALA A 527 14.70 38.99 -2.47
C ALA A 527 13.55 40.00 -2.50
N ASN A 528 12.52 39.72 -3.29
CA ASN A 528 11.26 40.45 -3.25
C ASN A 528 10.16 39.51 -2.79
N ALA A 529 9.32 40.01 -1.89
CA ALA A 529 8.19 39.30 -1.35
C ALA A 529 6.93 40.13 -1.50
N VAL A 530 5.94 39.64 -2.25
CA VAL A 530 4.59 40.22 -2.30
C VAL A 530 3.74 39.57 -1.22
N ILE A 531 3.16 40.38 -0.33
CA ILE A 531 2.43 39.92 0.84
C ILE A 531 1.03 40.50 0.81
N HIS A 532 0.04 39.62 0.95
CA HIS A 532 -1.37 39.98 1.13
C HIS A 532 -1.78 39.58 2.55
N PRO A 533 -1.70 40.51 3.51
CA PRO A 533 -2.12 40.25 4.88
C PRO A 533 -3.60 39.89 4.94
N PRO A 534 -4.02 39.03 5.88
CA PRO A 534 -5.44 38.81 6.14
C PRO A 534 -6.11 40.10 6.66
N ASP A 535 -7.41 40.26 6.44
CA ASP A 535 -8.15 41.49 6.80
C ASP A 535 -8.01 41.89 8.28
N ASN A 536 -7.82 40.90 9.17
CA ASN A 536 -7.65 41.12 10.61
C ASN A 536 -6.30 41.75 11.00
N PHE A 537 -5.37 41.89 10.07
CA PHE A 537 -4.04 42.45 10.31
C PHE A 537 -3.96 43.97 10.19
N ASN A 538 -5.01 44.60 9.64
CA ASN A 538 -5.09 46.04 9.40
C ASN A 538 -3.83 46.62 8.70
N LEU A 539 -3.26 45.84 7.77
CA LEU A 539 -2.16 46.26 6.90
C LEU A 539 -2.59 46.07 5.45
N PRO A 540 -2.30 47.04 4.56
CA PRO A 540 -2.57 46.87 3.14
C PRO A 540 -1.61 45.84 2.53
N ASP A 541 -1.93 45.44 1.29
CA ASP A 541 -0.99 44.69 0.45
C ASP A 541 0.37 45.40 0.40
N MET A 542 1.43 44.62 0.50
CA MET A 542 2.77 45.16 0.60
C MET A 542 3.77 44.37 -0.23
N VAL A 543 4.83 45.06 -0.65
CA VAL A 543 6.04 44.44 -1.17
C VAL A 543 7.16 44.70 -0.18
N ILE A 544 7.90 43.66 0.19
CA ILE A 544 9.11 43.79 0.99
C ILE A 544 10.28 43.33 0.13
N SER A 545 11.17 44.27 -0.17
CA SER A 545 12.47 43.99 -0.78
C SER A 545 13.49 43.81 0.33
N VAL A 546 14.16 42.66 0.36
CA VAL A 546 15.14 42.26 1.36
C VAL A 546 16.52 42.25 0.70
N PHE A 547 17.52 42.82 1.37
CA PHE A 547 18.88 42.94 0.87
C PHE A 547 19.86 42.38 1.90
N HIS A 548 20.68 41.42 1.48
CA HIS A 548 21.84 40.94 2.23
C HIS A 548 23.10 41.35 1.46
N ILE A 549 23.73 42.42 1.90
CA ILE A 549 24.89 43.04 1.25
C ILE A 549 26.17 42.48 1.88
N GLU A 550 27.06 41.96 1.05
CA GLU A 550 28.34 41.39 1.48
C GLU A 550 29.34 42.48 1.89
N LYS A 551 30.23 42.13 2.83
CA LYS A 551 31.31 42.98 3.38
C LYS A 551 32.21 43.66 2.36
N HIS A 552 32.26 43.15 1.12
CA HIS A 552 33.11 43.67 0.04
C HIS A 552 32.44 44.80 -0.78
N SER A 553 31.20 45.15 -0.45
CA SER A 553 30.48 46.26 -1.06
C SER A 553 31.05 47.61 -0.65
N ALA A 554 30.83 48.65 -1.47
CA ALA A 554 31.39 49.99 -1.26
C ALA A 554 31.09 50.59 0.13
N LEU A 555 29.95 50.23 0.72
CA LEU A 555 29.51 50.72 2.03
C LEU A 555 29.76 49.73 3.19
N GLY A 556 30.36 48.57 2.90
CA GLY A 556 30.49 47.45 3.83
C GLY A 556 29.28 46.52 3.83
N GLU A 557 29.23 45.61 4.81
CA GLU A 557 28.11 44.67 4.99
C GLU A 557 26.85 45.41 5.48
N GLU A 558 25.69 44.98 5.00
CA GLU A 558 24.39 45.54 5.39
C GLU A 558 23.29 44.48 5.25
N ASP A 559 22.51 44.28 6.30
CA ASP A 559 21.20 43.64 6.23
C ASP A 559 20.13 44.73 6.20
N ALA A 560 19.30 44.75 5.15
CA ALA A 560 18.30 45.79 4.97
C ALA A 560 16.98 45.29 4.38
N MET A 561 15.92 46.08 4.61
CA MET A 561 14.60 45.91 4.01
C MET A 561 14.05 47.24 3.53
N LEU A 562 13.43 47.23 2.35
CA LEU A 562 12.65 48.33 1.80
C LEU A 562 11.20 47.87 1.66
N ILE A 563 10.29 48.60 2.31
CA ILE A 563 8.88 48.23 2.42
C ILE A 563 8.04 49.17 1.56
N TYR A 564 7.18 48.59 0.76
CA TYR A 564 6.22 49.28 -0.10
C TYR A 564 4.80 48.92 0.32
N LEU A 565 3.89 49.89 0.33
CA LEU A 565 2.46 49.65 0.54
C LEU A 565 1.66 49.95 -0.73
N TRP A 566 0.64 49.14 -0.97
CA TRP A 566 -0.35 49.39 -2.01
C TRP A 566 -1.26 50.56 -1.58
N LEU A 567 -1.10 51.71 -2.23
CA LEU A 567 -1.81 52.95 -1.88
C LEU A 567 -2.40 53.60 -3.14
N GLU A 568 -3.50 54.33 -2.95
CA GLU A 568 -4.05 55.21 -3.99
C GLU A 568 -3.14 56.44 -4.17
N THR A 569 -2.73 56.71 -5.41
CA THR A 569 -1.91 57.89 -5.75
C THR A 569 -2.63 58.76 -6.79
N PRO A 570 -2.21 60.02 -7.01
CA PRO A 570 -2.80 60.88 -8.05
C PRO A 570 -2.72 60.29 -9.48
N LYS A 571 -1.84 59.29 -9.70
CA LYS A 571 -1.68 58.59 -10.99
C LYS A 571 -2.38 57.21 -11.01
N GLY A 572 -3.14 56.87 -9.97
CA GLY A 572 -3.78 55.58 -9.74
C GLY A 572 -3.12 54.75 -8.64
N PRO A 573 -3.66 53.56 -8.33
CA PRO A 573 -3.14 52.72 -7.26
C PRO A 573 -1.78 52.11 -7.63
N ALA A 574 -0.83 52.20 -6.70
CA ALA A 574 0.56 51.79 -6.91
C ALA A 574 1.22 51.34 -5.60
N PHE A 575 2.31 50.58 -5.71
CA PHE A 575 3.18 50.28 -4.57
C PHE A 575 4.10 51.47 -4.31
N VAL A 576 3.91 52.14 -3.17
CA VAL A 576 4.66 53.33 -2.76
C VAL A 576 5.71 52.91 -1.72
N PRO A 577 6.99 53.28 -1.86
CA PRO A 577 7.99 53.00 -0.84
C PRO A 577 7.71 53.85 0.41
N VAL A 578 7.55 53.19 1.56
CA VAL A 578 7.14 53.86 2.81
C VAL A 578 8.16 53.79 3.94
N ALA A 579 9.02 52.78 3.97
CA ALA A 579 10.02 52.63 5.02
C ALA A 579 11.26 51.90 4.51
N TYR A 580 12.43 52.38 4.92
CA TYR A 580 13.69 51.66 4.77
C TYR A 580 14.25 51.32 6.15
N VAL A 581 14.70 50.09 6.35
CA VAL A 581 15.29 49.63 7.61
C VAL A 581 16.60 48.93 7.28
N GLY A 582 17.70 49.39 7.85
CA GLY A 582 19.03 48.78 7.66
C GLY A 582 19.84 48.76 8.95
N ASP A 583 20.88 47.93 8.99
CA ASP A 583 21.79 47.83 10.14
C ASP A 583 23.14 48.54 9.95
N ASN A 584 23.40 49.12 8.78
CA ASN A 584 24.65 49.79 8.45
C ASN A 584 24.55 51.32 8.56
N PRO A 585 25.20 51.96 9.55
CA PRO A 585 25.16 53.42 9.71
C PRO A 585 25.81 54.17 8.55
N LYS A 586 26.77 53.58 7.83
CA LYS A 586 27.45 54.24 6.69
C LYS A 586 26.54 54.38 5.47
N ALA A 587 25.54 53.51 5.34
CA ALA A 587 24.63 53.50 4.20
C ALA A 587 23.41 54.42 4.38
N GLN A 588 23.13 54.84 5.61
CA GLN A 588 21.90 55.54 5.97
C GLN A 588 21.67 56.82 5.15
N ASP A 589 22.68 57.70 5.06
CA ASP A 589 22.51 58.99 4.36
C ASP A 589 22.45 58.83 2.84
N ILE A 590 23.10 57.79 2.30
CA ILE A 590 23.01 57.44 0.89
C ILE A 590 21.60 56.96 0.55
N TRP A 591 21.03 56.07 1.37
CA TRP A 591 19.65 55.59 1.16
C TRP A 591 18.61 56.70 1.33
N LYS A 592 18.81 57.65 2.25
CA LYS A 592 17.98 58.86 2.34
C LYS A 592 18.03 59.67 1.04
N GLY A 593 19.21 59.87 0.46
CA GLY A 593 19.39 60.56 -0.82
C GLY A 593 18.76 59.79 -1.98
N TRP A 594 18.95 58.47 -2.04
CA TRP A 594 18.40 57.61 -3.08
C TRP A 594 16.86 57.56 -3.05
N LEU A 595 16.26 57.56 -1.86
CA LEU A 595 14.81 57.57 -1.65
C LEU A 595 14.21 58.98 -1.53
N ALA A 596 15.00 60.04 -1.73
CA ALA A 596 14.50 61.41 -1.62
C ALA A 596 13.35 61.65 -2.60
N GLY A 597 12.30 62.34 -2.12
CA GLY A 597 11.05 62.51 -2.86
C GLY A 597 10.01 61.40 -2.64
N THR A 598 10.31 60.39 -1.81
CA THR A 598 9.35 59.34 -1.40
C THR A 598 9.10 59.35 0.10
N PRO A 599 7.98 58.77 0.58
CA PRO A 599 7.75 58.60 2.02
C PRO A 599 8.85 57.82 2.73
N ALA A 600 9.43 56.79 2.09
CA ALA A 600 10.56 56.04 2.65
C ALA A 600 11.82 56.90 2.88
N GLY A 601 12.07 57.92 2.06
CA GLY A 601 13.21 58.82 2.25
C GLY A 601 13.13 59.65 3.54
N GLN A 602 11.92 59.88 4.05
CA GLN A 602 11.68 60.50 5.36
C GLN A 602 11.65 59.48 6.51
N ASN A 603 11.67 58.19 6.18
CA ASN A 603 11.50 57.07 7.10
C ASN A 603 12.61 56.01 6.91
N VAL A 604 13.86 56.48 6.96
CA VAL A 604 15.06 55.63 6.93
C VAL A 604 15.51 55.35 8.36
N GLN A 605 15.33 54.11 8.80
CA GLN A 605 15.55 53.68 10.18
C GLN A 605 16.81 52.82 10.29
N LEU A 606 17.64 53.14 11.29
CA LEU A 606 18.80 52.33 11.64
C LEU A 606 18.44 51.40 12.80
N VAL A 607 18.65 50.10 12.62
CA VAL A 607 18.42 49.08 13.64
C VAL A 607 19.75 48.42 14.04
N LYS A 608 19.78 47.82 15.24
CA LYS A 608 20.93 47.02 15.64
C LYS A 608 20.95 45.70 14.86
N LYS A 609 22.15 45.16 14.60
CA LYS A 609 22.37 43.89 13.88
C LYS A 609 21.69 42.66 14.52
N ASP A 610 21.36 42.71 15.81
CA ASP A 610 20.57 41.64 16.47
C ASP A 610 19.06 41.77 16.25
N LYS A 611 18.59 42.94 15.77
CA LYS A 611 17.17 43.26 15.61
C LYS A 611 16.63 42.99 14.21
N LEU A 612 17.48 42.98 13.20
CA LEU A 612 17.20 42.54 11.84
C LEU A 612 18.25 41.50 11.47
N GLN A 613 17.82 40.32 11.06
CA GLN A 613 18.73 39.25 10.61
C GLN A 613 18.27 38.71 9.28
N ILE A 614 19.18 38.71 8.31
CA ILE A 614 18.98 38.04 7.04
C ILE A 614 19.98 36.89 6.94
N ARG A 615 19.49 35.71 6.58
CA ARG A 615 20.27 34.47 6.49
C ARG A 615 19.95 33.75 5.21
N ILE A 616 20.98 33.23 4.57
CA ILE A 616 20.85 32.54 3.29
C ILE A 616 21.43 31.15 3.44
N HIS A 617 20.68 30.15 3.00
CA HIS A 617 21.10 28.75 2.99
C HIS A 617 20.62 28.08 1.71
N GLY A 618 21.53 27.77 0.80
CA GLY A 618 21.19 27.23 -0.51
C GLY A 618 20.28 28.20 -1.29
N ASN A 619 19.10 27.72 -1.67
CA ASN A 619 18.10 28.52 -2.40
C ASN A 619 17.07 29.18 -1.46
N THR A 620 17.32 29.20 -0.15
CA THR A 620 16.40 29.75 0.85
C THR A 620 16.99 31.00 1.48
N LEU A 621 16.19 32.06 1.55
CA LEU A 621 16.48 33.28 2.29
C LEU A 621 15.49 33.43 3.45
N PHE A 622 16.00 33.66 4.65
CA PHE A 622 15.24 34.02 5.83
C PHE A 622 15.51 35.49 6.16
N ALA A 623 14.46 36.26 6.43
CA ALA A 623 14.56 37.62 6.94
C ALA A 623 13.67 37.77 8.17
N GLY A 624 14.24 38.10 9.32
CA GLY A 624 13.49 38.26 10.57
C GLY A 624 13.81 39.60 11.23
N TRP A 625 12.77 40.25 11.74
CA TRP A 625 12.91 41.47 12.52
C TRP A 625 12.15 41.37 13.85
N THR A 626 12.76 41.90 14.90
CA THR A 626 12.25 41.78 16.29
C THR A 626 11.71 43.08 16.86
N VAL A 627 11.82 44.17 16.11
CA VAL A 627 11.31 45.50 16.48
C VAL A 627 10.19 45.91 15.53
N PRO A 628 9.13 46.60 16.00
CA PRO A 628 8.12 47.14 15.10
C PRO A 628 8.73 48.19 14.17
N ILE A 629 8.31 48.18 12.90
CA ILE A 629 8.78 49.11 11.88
C ILE A 629 7.66 50.09 11.53
N PRO A 630 7.76 51.37 11.91
CA PRO A 630 6.87 52.42 11.43
C PRO A 630 6.85 52.49 9.91
N LEU A 631 5.66 52.49 9.30
CA LEU A 631 5.50 52.50 7.84
C LEU A 631 5.14 53.88 7.31
N LEU A 632 4.01 54.44 7.75
CA LEU A 632 3.49 55.75 7.33
C LEU A 632 3.03 56.50 8.59
N HIS A 633 3.22 57.83 8.66
CA HIS A 633 2.94 58.73 9.79
C HIS A 633 2.24 58.10 11.01
N SER A 634 3.02 57.55 11.96
CA SER A 634 2.65 57.08 13.31
C SER A 634 1.49 56.06 13.51
N SER A 635 0.58 55.85 12.55
CA SER A 635 -0.61 55.00 12.72
C SER A 635 -0.45 53.58 12.19
N LEU A 636 0.45 53.35 11.23
CA LEU A 636 0.72 52.04 10.61
C LEU A 636 2.11 51.55 10.99
N ASN A 637 2.17 50.41 11.68
CA ASN A 637 3.41 49.75 12.07
C ASN A 637 3.41 48.31 11.55
N LEU A 638 4.50 47.89 10.92
CA LEU A 638 4.75 46.49 10.62
C LEU A 638 5.27 45.82 11.91
N PRO A 639 4.50 44.89 12.51
CA PRO A 639 4.90 44.24 13.76
C PRO A 639 6.10 43.32 13.56
N PRO A 640 6.81 42.91 14.64
CA PRO A 640 7.84 41.88 14.59
C PRO A 640 7.34 40.61 13.88
N ALA A 641 8.07 40.19 12.85
CA ALA A 641 7.70 39.07 12.00
C ALA A 641 8.93 38.53 11.27
N CYS A 642 8.74 37.45 10.51
CA CYS A 642 9.76 36.96 9.60
C CYS A 642 9.19 36.50 8.26
N LEU A 643 10.08 36.49 7.27
CA LEU A 643 9.87 36.01 5.93
C LEU A 643 10.76 34.79 5.70
N LEU A 644 10.18 33.76 5.12
CA LEU A 644 10.92 32.67 4.50
C LEU A 644 10.67 32.74 3.01
N ILE A 645 11.75 32.81 2.23
CA ILE A 645 11.72 32.96 0.79
C ILE A 645 12.46 31.77 0.19
N GLU A 646 11.77 30.95 -0.58
CA GLU A 646 12.26 29.65 -1.05
C GLU A 646 12.29 29.62 -2.57
N GLY A 647 13.50 29.71 -3.13
CA GLY A 647 13.74 29.70 -4.57
C GLY A 647 13.44 28.33 -5.20
N TYR A 648 12.73 28.32 -6.33
CA TYR A 648 12.37 27.14 -7.11
C TYR A 648 12.54 27.38 -8.63
N GLY A 649 12.52 26.29 -9.38
CA GLY A 649 12.65 26.32 -10.85
C GLY A 649 14.08 26.54 -11.33
N ASP A 650 14.20 26.86 -12.62
CA ASP A 650 15.48 27.14 -13.26
C ASP A 650 15.99 28.55 -12.91
N VAL A 651 17.32 28.70 -12.87
CA VAL A 651 17.98 30.00 -12.64
C VAL A 651 17.64 30.96 -13.78
N LYS A 652 17.17 32.15 -13.43
CA LYS A 652 16.89 33.27 -14.33
C LYS A 652 17.92 34.37 -14.10
N THR A 653 18.50 34.87 -15.19
CA THR A 653 19.51 35.94 -15.17
C THR A 653 19.00 37.15 -15.93
N ASP A 654 19.00 38.30 -15.26
CA ASP A 654 18.43 39.54 -15.76
C ASP A 654 19.37 40.73 -15.50
N THR A 655 19.37 41.69 -16.43
CA THR A 655 20.06 42.99 -16.30
C THR A 655 19.12 44.13 -16.67
N TYR A 656 19.03 45.15 -15.83
CA TYR A 656 18.17 46.33 -16.06
C TYR A 656 18.69 47.58 -15.35
N ASN A 657 18.28 48.75 -15.85
CA ASN A 657 18.50 50.02 -15.17
C ASN A 657 17.28 50.40 -14.33
N MET A 658 17.53 50.94 -13.15
CA MET A 658 16.54 51.49 -12.22
C MET A 658 16.87 52.97 -11.99
N PHE A 659 15.87 53.82 -12.09
CA PHE A 659 16.01 55.26 -11.86
C PHE A 659 15.22 55.69 -10.63
N SER A 660 15.86 56.40 -9.71
CA SER A 660 15.19 56.95 -8.54
C SER A 660 14.53 58.31 -8.87
N PRO A 661 13.51 58.73 -8.11
CA PRO A 661 12.95 60.08 -8.22
C PRO A 661 14.00 61.19 -8.01
N SER A 662 15.04 60.90 -7.22
CA SER A 662 16.12 61.81 -6.90
C SER A 662 17.23 61.87 -7.97
N GLY A 663 17.03 61.21 -9.12
CA GLY A 663 17.94 61.28 -10.27
C GLY A 663 19.10 60.28 -10.24
N TYR A 664 19.12 59.35 -9.28
CA TYR A 664 20.13 58.28 -9.26
C TYR A 664 19.79 57.26 -10.34
N ARG A 665 20.82 56.77 -11.04
CA ARG A 665 20.72 55.63 -11.94
C ARG A 665 21.42 54.44 -11.32
N THR A 666 20.75 53.30 -11.24
CA THR A 666 21.32 52.06 -10.72
C THR A 666 21.19 50.96 -11.76
N GLU A 667 22.31 50.43 -12.22
CA GLU A 667 22.36 49.24 -13.06
C GLU A 667 22.34 48.01 -12.16
N ILE A 668 21.35 47.14 -12.35
CA ILE A 668 21.17 45.90 -11.61
C ILE A 668 21.46 44.73 -12.53
N GLU A 669 22.35 43.85 -12.09
CA GLU A 669 22.62 42.54 -12.68
C GLU A 669 22.32 41.48 -11.62
N ARG A 670 21.46 40.51 -11.93
CA ARG A 670 21.06 39.49 -10.95
C ARG A 670 20.86 38.12 -11.57
N SER A 671 21.17 37.09 -10.80
CA SER A 671 20.85 35.69 -11.10
C SER A 671 20.12 35.07 -9.93
N GLY A 672 18.99 34.42 -10.20
CA GLY A 672 18.07 34.01 -9.15
C GLY A 672 16.93 33.11 -9.59
N PHE A 673 15.99 32.89 -8.69
CA PHE A 673 14.88 31.97 -8.83
C PHE A 673 13.57 32.71 -8.64
N GLU A 674 12.49 32.20 -9.25
CA GLU A 674 11.17 32.46 -8.67
C GLU A 674 11.14 31.89 -7.26
N ALA A 675 10.41 32.53 -6.35
CA ALA A 675 10.43 32.13 -4.95
C ALA A 675 9.04 32.09 -4.33
N PHE A 676 8.79 31.05 -3.54
CA PHE A 676 7.67 31.03 -2.62
C PHE A 676 7.98 31.90 -1.42
N VAL A 677 6.99 32.67 -0.99
CA VAL A 677 7.13 33.54 0.18
C VAL A 677 6.20 33.01 1.25
N THR A 678 6.72 32.84 2.47
CA THR A 678 5.90 32.61 3.66
C THR A 678 6.13 33.76 4.63
N PHE A 679 5.04 34.45 4.98
CA PHE A 679 5.06 35.49 6.00
C PHE A 679 4.57 34.92 7.32
N PHE A 680 5.46 34.94 8.32
CA PHE A 680 5.20 34.46 9.66
C PHE A 680 5.03 35.62 10.61
N HIS A 681 3.93 35.61 11.35
CA HIS A 681 3.69 36.54 12.43
C HIS A 681 3.48 35.79 13.74
N PRO A 682 4.53 35.76 14.59
CA PRO A 682 4.53 34.94 15.79
C PRO A 682 3.41 35.26 16.76
N SER A 683 3.07 36.54 16.95
CA SER A 683 2.12 36.97 17.99
C SER A 683 0.68 36.51 17.69
N SER A 684 0.28 36.47 16.41
CA SER A 684 -1.03 35.95 16.01
C SER A 684 -1.00 34.48 15.58
N LYS A 685 0.17 33.80 15.71
CA LYS A 685 0.42 32.46 15.15
C LYS A 685 0.04 32.32 13.67
N TYR A 686 0.08 33.44 12.94
CA TYR A 686 -0.26 33.44 11.53
C TYR A 686 0.95 33.01 10.72
N SER A 687 0.72 32.07 9.81
CA SER A 687 1.67 31.65 8.78
C SER A 687 0.88 31.56 7.50
N GLY A 688 1.11 32.48 6.57
CA GLY A 688 0.38 32.48 5.31
C GLY A 688 1.26 32.83 4.12
N PRO A 689 0.82 32.42 2.91
CA PRO A 689 1.61 32.61 1.70
C PRO A 689 1.68 34.09 1.35
N GLY A 690 2.88 34.56 1.01
CA GLY A 690 3.04 35.64 0.04
C GLY A 690 2.73 35.06 -1.34
N THR A 691 2.04 35.84 -2.17
CA THR A 691 1.50 35.37 -3.45
C THR A 691 2.56 35.09 -4.47
N ASP A 692 3.61 35.92 -4.52
CA ASP A 692 4.71 35.84 -5.48
C ASP A 692 6.02 36.39 -4.87
N GLY A 693 7.14 35.81 -5.26
CA GLY A 693 8.46 36.29 -4.85
C GLY A 693 9.55 35.99 -5.87
N PHE A 694 10.67 36.68 -5.73
CA PHE A 694 11.89 36.43 -6.51
C PHE A 694 13.07 36.45 -5.57
N PHE A 695 13.96 35.46 -5.67
CA PHE A 695 15.19 35.40 -4.90
C PHE A 695 16.39 35.48 -5.84
N ALA A 696 17.01 36.66 -5.90
CA ALA A 696 18.33 36.87 -6.50
C ALA A 696 19.40 36.37 -5.53
N ARG A 697 19.90 35.15 -5.77
CA ARG A 697 21.03 34.62 -5.01
C ARG A 697 22.28 35.47 -5.27
N ASP A 698 22.49 35.83 -6.53
CA ASP A 698 23.60 36.65 -6.99
C ASP A 698 23.04 38.00 -7.43
N TYR A 699 23.44 39.08 -6.75
CA TYR A 699 22.95 40.44 -6.99
C TYR A 699 24.12 41.43 -7.02
N VAL A 700 24.19 42.22 -8.10
CA VAL A 700 25.14 43.32 -8.27
C VAL A 700 24.36 44.56 -8.62
N ALA A 701 24.55 45.63 -7.84
CA ALA A 701 24.00 46.95 -8.12
C ALA A 701 25.12 47.97 -8.29
N THR A 702 25.16 48.61 -9.45
CA THR A 702 26.09 49.71 -9.75
C THR A 702 25.31 51.01 -9.84
N THR A 703 25.39 51.83 -8.80
CA THR A 703 24.72 53.12 -8.69
C THR A 703 25.65 54.25 -9.11
N TYR A 704 25.16 55.06 -10.05
CA TYR A 704 25.77 56.29 -10.53
C TYR A 704 25.10 57.47 -9.80
N LEU A 705 25.92 58.31 -9.17
CA LEU A 705 25.45 59.53 -8.51
C LEU A 705 24.86 60.49 -9.55
N PRO A 706 23.82 61.28 -9.21
CA PRO A 706 23.31 62.33 -10.09
C PRO A 706 24.46 63.27 -10.45
N SER A 707 24.68 63.52 -11.74
CA SER A 707 25.63 64.54 -12.19
C SER A 707 25.26 65.85 -11.53
N THR A 708 26.15 66.45 -10.74
CA THR A 708 25.99 67.86 -10.34
C THR A 708 25.98 68.69 -11.62
N VAL A 709 24.80 69.17 -12.01
CA VAL A 709 24.66 70.26 -12.99
C VAL A 709 24.65 71.57 -12.24
#